data_AF-A0A1V6PA70-F1
#
_entry.id   AF-A0A1V6PA70-F1
#
_cell.length_a   1.000
_cell.length_b   1.000
_cell.length_c   1.000
_cell.angle_alpha   90.00
_cell.angle_beta   90.00
_cell.angle_gamma   90.00
#
_symmetry.space_group_name_H-M   'P 1'
#
loop_
_entity.id
_entity.type
_entity.pdbx_description
1 polymer ?
#
loop_
_entity_poly.entity_id
_entity_poly.type
_entity_poly.pdbx_seq_one_letter_code
_entity_poly.pdbx_strand_id
1 'polypeptide(L)'
;MPRAVQTPRRVRFTPFPQVSLSPSNTDAILPLDDFTSNLSDADQSVVLAALSDIEQLSPSNNRSQSREQNEADTNTITPRSSLAHIFINNECFMSRSKEWTRVLDPGTQGLITKVPNCTHLEVQSAVSAAQAAQPDWEALGFQSRRDYLLKLIDVLRGMSTDIMKILSREVGKTAGEAESEVFRGLDCIHAACSIGPEMAGMFLGSDPTLLQTFYEPLGVCVTITPFSFPFMTPLWSIPYALITGNTVVLKPSEKAPSVSCLLSEAVLRAGLPPGVFNLVHGDHSVVQMLILQLPVQAVSFVGSESAAKQVHDISRKAGKRIQAECGGKNHGVILDDASVMPTLFAIAGSAFGAGGQRCMSLSVALFVGQTREWIPKLVEIAESMVVGYSADEETKVGPLIDRSAKKKVIGFIDRAVEEGATLLCDGRNALVPGYPDGNFVGPTIITDVETYMECYQSEIYGPVLICMQVDTLDEAIDLINQNKYGNGCSLFTTSGKHAKTFQRGVNVGQIGINIPLIAPYGTAVRTSNKGSFMGGGKEVPGQAELIPVEDPATGETFALCHAASQDDINKAVETAHEAFKSGVWSRASRHHRADVLEQCATLLTDALPQLIPLETRQTGRAIREMSAQVPSLVKWFKYYASLLRVEERSVLPTSGKLHNFVDRRPLGVVVQITPFNHPLLIAVKKLAPALAAGNSVIVKPSELTPLSTLFLAKILHQAGLPSGVLSVLPGYGATTGKALVSHPLVRKVDVTGGTAAGKAIGSIVGGNLAKYTAELGGKAPLLVFEKANIDAAVNGIAFGSFIASGQTCVASTRIIVQDSIMVEVLEKLKTKVQGITSRMGAPTNPESMMGSLISEKQLKHVEKLVNQALETGFGVALTGARRMTGTSPLDGFDFSKGPFYEPTVIVPGKDNNIVHASIWHEEAFGPVIVVAGFDTEEEAIALANHSEFGLGAGVWTQDLSQAFRVSEQIDAGIVWVNTHHRNDPSSPWGGAKSASGVGSENGIDAYHAYTTTKSTIMNFATAEECLETEDWFVSASKDVRYG
;
A
#
# COMPACT_ATOMS: atom_id res chain seq x y z
N MET A 1 -0.03 49.72 27.95
CA MET A 1 1.44 49.65 27.78
C MET A 1 2.03 48.73 28.84
N PRO A 2 2.56 47.54 28.49
CA PRO A 2 3.38 46.72 29.38
C PRO A 2 4.87 47.05 29.24
N ARG A 3 5.64 46.77 30.29
CA ARG A 3 7.10 47.00 30.37
C ARG A 3 7.90 45.91 29.64
N ALA A 4 9.11 46.26 29.20
CA ALA A 4 10.07 45.32 28.64
C ALA A 4 10.50 44.23 29.64
N VAL A 5 10.71 43.01 29.14
CA VAL A 5 11.29 41.88 29.88
C VAL A 5 12.60 41.47 29.20
N GLN A 6 13.57 41.04 30.01
CA GLN A 6 14.97 40.87 29.64
C GLN A 6 15.24 39.69 28.70
N THR A 7 16.24 39.83 27.84
CA THR A 7 16.83 38.75 27.04
C THR A 7 17.65 37.77 27.91
N PRO A 8 17.45 36.44 27.79
CA PRO A 8 18.34 35.45 28.39
C PRO A 8 19.69 35.38 27.65
N ARG A 9 20.75 35.03 28.38
CA ARG A 9 22.12 34.95 27.87
C ARG A 9 22.32 33.75 26.93
N ARG A 10 23.09 33.94 25.85
CA ARG A 10 23.62 32.84 25.03
C ARG A 10 24.55 31.94 25.85
N VAL A 11 24.22 30.66 25.97
CA VAL A 11 25.17 29.61 26.38
C VAL A 11 26.02 29.24 25.16
N ARG A 12 27.35 29.31 25.27
CA ARG A 12 28.26 28.77 24.26
C ARG A 12 28.50 27.29 24.56
N PHE A 13 28.22 26.42 23.60
CA PHE A 13 28.70 25.04 23.66
C PHE A 13 30.19 25.00 23.32
N THR A 14 30.97 24.34 24.18
CA THR A 14 32.37 24.00 23.95
C THR A 14 32.43 22.65 23.24
N PRO A 15 33.23 22.47 22.17
CA PRO A 15 33.40 21.15 21.54
C PRO A 15 34.20 20.22 22.46
N PHE A 16 33.80 18.94 22.52
CA PHE A 16 34.59 17.89 23.17
C PHE A 16 35.87 17.57 22.36
N PRO A 17 36.96 17.14 23.03
CA PRO A 17 38.26 16.97 22.38
C PRO A 17 38.29 15.74 21.44
N GLN A 18 39.01 15.88 20.32
CA GLN A 18 39.29 14.77 19.41
C GLN A 18 40.17 13.73 20.10
N VAL A 19 39.70 12.48 20.14
CA VAL A 19 40.54 11.32 20.47
C VAL A 19 41.18 10.81 19.18
N SER A 20 42.50 10.86 19.10
CA SER A 20 43.26 10.27 18.00
C SER A 20 43.35 8.75 18.17
N LEU A 21 42.81 7.98 17.23
CA LEU A 21 43.04 6.54 17.13
C LEU A 21 44.04 6.24 16.01
N SER A 22 45.18 5.67 16.38
CA SER A 22 46.21 5.18 15.46
C SER A 22 45.91 3.73 15.02
N PRO A 23 46.15 3.35 13.75
CA PRO A 23 45.87 2.01 13.28
C PRO A 23 47.03 1.05 13.57
N SER A 24 46.95 0.29 14.67
CA SER A 24 47.80 -0.89 14.91
C SER A 24 47.18 -1.83 15.94
N ASN A 25 46.48 -2.87 15.47
CA ASN A 25 46.32 -4.18 16.13
C ASN A 25 45.50 -5.12 15.23
N THR A 26 46.13 -5.63 14.18
CA THR A 26 45.75 -6.92 13.60
C THR A 26 46.47 -8.00 14.39
N ASP A 27 45.77 -8.72 15.27
CA ASP A 27 46.06 -10.09 15.73
C ASP A 27 45.15 -10.45 16.92
N ALA A 28 43.93 -10.92 16.61
CA ALA A 28 43.00 -11.57 17.55
C ALA A 28 41.88 -12.31 16.81
N ILE A 29 42.23 -13.37 16.07
CA ILE A 29 41.24 -14.32 15.52
C ILE A 29 41.14 -15.50 16.49
N LEU A 30 39.93 -15.77 16.99
CA LEU A 30 39.62 -17.01 17.72
C LEU A 30 39.39 -18.15 16.71
N PRO A 31 39.84 -19.39 17.01
CA PRO A 31 39.78 -20.51 16.05
C PRO A 31 38.35 -21.02 15.82
N LEU A 32 38.15 -21.61 14.64
CA LEU A 32 36.85 -21.87 14.01
C LEU A 32 36.32 -23.31 14.29
N ASP A 33 36.71 -23.91 15.42
CA ASP A 33 36.56 -25.36 15.65
C ASP A 33 35.33 -25.79 16.49
N ASP A 34 34.58 -24.87 17.10
CA ASP A 34 33.49 -25.22 18.05
C ASP A 34 32.10 -25.44 17.40
N PHE A 35 31.97 -25.39 16.07
CA PHE A 35 30.67 -25.37 15.37
C PHE A 35 30.15 -26.71 14.81
N THR A 36 30.89 -27.82 14.93
CA THR A 36 30.57 -29.10 14.25
C THR A 36 30.21 -30.27 15.17
N SER A 37 30.24 -30.08 16.48
CA SER A 37 30.13 -31.15 17.50
C SER A 37 28.78 -31.86 17.62
N ASN A 38 27.73 -31.41 16.90
CA ASN A 38 26.36 -31.96 16.96
C ASN A 38 25.73 -32.26 15.58
N LEU A 39 26.52 -32.35 14.50
CA LEU A 39 26.03 -32.68 13.15
C LEU A 39 26.24 -34.15 12.79
N SER A 40 25.35 -34.74 11.98
CA SER A 40 25.50 -36.12 11.51
C SER A 40 26.56 -36.22 10.40
N ASP A 41 27.16 -37.41 10.21
CA ASP A 41 28.20 -37.64 9.19
C ASP A 41 27.74 -37.25 7.76
N ALA A 42 26.43 -37.36 7.48
CA ALA A 42 25.86 -36.94 6.21
C ALA A 42 25.87 -35.40 6.06
N ASP A 43 25.51 -34.67 7.12
CA ASP A 43 25.47 -33.21 7.12
C ASP A 43 26.88 -32.61 7.08
N GLN A 44 27.84 -33.22 7.78
CA GLN A 44 29.25 -32.81 7.73
C GLN A 44 29.80 -32.87 6.29
N SER A 45 29.43 -33.89 5.51
CA SER A 45 29.86 -34.01 4.10
C SER A 45 29.31 -32.90 3.20
N VAL A 46 28.09 -32.43 3.46
CA VAL A 46 27.43 -31.34 2.71
C VAL A 46 28.01 -29.98 3.12
N VAL A 47 28.26 -29.77 4.41
CA VAL A 47 28.89 -28.54 4.92
C VAL A 47 30.35 -28.41 4.44
N LEU A 48 31.12 -29.50 4.44
CA LEU A 48 32.50 -29.50 3.90
C LEU A 48 32.53 -29.22 2.39
N ALA A 49 31.59 -29.77 1.62
CA ALA A 49 31.46 -29.44 0.20
C ALA A 49 31.16 -27.95 -0.01
N ALA A 50 30.19 -27.39 0.72
CA ALA A 50 29.83 -25.98 0.65
C ALA A 50 30.98 -25.03 1.06
N LEU A 51 31.80 -25.40 2.04
CA LEU A 51 32.97 -24.62 2.45
C LEU A 51 34.10 -24.67 1.41
N SER A 52 34.31 -25.82 0.76
CA SER A 52 35.33 -25.95 -0.30
C SER A 52 35.03 -25.10 -1.55
N ASP A 53 33.75 -24.84 -1.84
CA ASP A 53 33.32 -23.92 -2.91
C ASP A 53 33.47 -22.44 -2.53
N ILE A 54 33.55 -22.11 -1.23
CA ILE A 54 33.74 -20.74 -0.73
C ILE A 54 35.23 -20.35 -0.71
N GLU A 55 36.14 -21.27 -0.36
CA GLU A 55 37.59 -20.99 -0.40
C GLU A 55 38.11 -20.69 -1.82
N GLN A 56 37.46 -21.22 -2.86
CA GLN A 56 37.81 -20.93 -4.27
C GLN A 56 37.44 -19.50 -4.73
N LEU A 57 36.78 -18.69 -3.89
CA LEU A 57 36.42 -17.30 -4.20
C LEU A 57 37.37 -16.25 -3.61
N SER A 58 38.50 -16.67 -3.00
CA SER A 58 39.53 -15.75 -2.48
C SER A 58 40.65 -15.48 -3.50
N PRO A 59 41.01 -14.20 -3.80
CA PRO A 59 42.08 -13.90 -4.74
C PRO A 59 43.47 -14.20 -4.15
N SER A 60 44.24 -15.03 -4.85
CA SER A 60 45.62 -15.38 -4.44
C SER A 60 46.52 -14.14 -4.36
N ASN A 61 47.16 -13.95 -3.21
CA ASN A 61 48.13 -12.88 -2.97
C ASN A 61 49.30 -12.93 -3.97
N ASN A 62 49.37 -11.95 -4.88
CA ASN A 62 50.59 -11.65 -5.64
C ASN A 62 50.75 -10.13 -5.79
N ARG A 63 51.16 -9.47 -4.70
CA ARG A 63 51.62 -8.07 -4.69
C ARG A 63 53.13 -8.00 -4.45
N SER A 64 53.90 -8.28 -5.50
CA SER A 64 55.24 -7.69 -5.66
C SER A 64 55.59 -7.63 -7.16
N GLN A 65 56.38 -6.63 -7.56
CA GLN A 65 56.85 -6.38 -8.94
C GLN A 65 55.83 -5.88 -9.98
N SER A 66 55.38 -4.61 -9.83
CA SER A 66 55.21 -3.66 -10.96
C SER A 66 54.83 -2.26 -10.44
N ARG A 67 55.78 -1.59 -9.77
CA ARG A 67 55.59 -0.21 -9.29
C ARG A 67 56.57 0.74 -9.99
N GLU A 68 56.49 0.78 -11.31
CA GLU A 68 57.09 1.76 -12.21
C GLU A 68 56.44 1.54 -13.61
N GLN A 69 56.26 2.62 -14.39
CA GLN A 69 55.56 2.67 -15.69
C GLN A 69 54.02 2.51 -15.65
N ASN A 70 53.32 3.65 -15.46
CA ASN A 70 52.30 4.16 -16.38
C ASN A 70 51.61 5.44 -15.84
N GLU A 71 52.33 6.57 -15.90
CA GLU A 71 51.73 7.91 -15.92
C GLU A 71 51.63 8.42 -17.37
N ALA A 72 50.80 7.79 -18.18
CA ALA A 72 50.32 8.29 -19.48
C ALA A 72 49.25 7.33 -20.05
N ASP A 73 47.96 7.64 -19.84
CA ASP A 73 46.86 7.35 -20.79
C ASP A 73 45.49 7.73 -20.18
N THR A 74 45.30 9.02 -19.94
CA THR A 74 43.98 9.61 -19.66
C THR A 74 43.30 10.08 -20.95
N ASN A 75 42.96 9.15 -21.86
CA ASN A 75 41.92 9.31 -22.90
C ASN A 75 41.78 8.08 -23.84
N THR A 76 41.33 6.92 -23.35
CA THR A 76 40.73 5.88 -24.21
C THR A 76 39.58 5.18 -23.49
N ILE A 77 38.38 5.24 -24.08
CA ILE A 77 37.21 4.48 -23.59
C ILE A 77 37.38 3.03 -24.06
N THR A 78 37.65 2.13 -23.11
CA THR A 78 37.64 0.68 -23.36
C THR A 78 36.26 0.24 -23.86
N PRO A 79 36.13 -0.67 -24.85
CA PRO A 79 34.82 -1.09 -25.34
C PRO A 79 34.02 -1.76 -24.21
N ARG A 80 32.91 -1.11 -23.80
CA ARG A 80 31.97 -1.71 -22.84
C ARG A 80 31.44 -3.03 -23.40
N SER A 81 31.38 -4.06 -22.55
CA SER A 81 30.98 -5.41 -22.97
C SER A 81 29.59 -5.41 -23.61
N SER A 82 29.36 -6.26 -24.61
CA SER A 82 28.06 -6.39 -25.30
C SER A 82 27.00 -7.16 -24.51
N LEU A 83 27.15 -7.23 -23.19
CA LEU A 83 26.30 -7.95 -22.24
C LEU A 83 25.96 -7.02 -21.06
N ALA A 84 24.72 -7.05 -20.60
CA ALA A 84 24.28 -6.36 -19.38
C ALA A 84 24.77 -7.10 -18.14
N HIS A 85 25.28 -6.34 -17.16
CA HIS A 85 25.69 -6.83 -15.84
C HIS A 85 24.54 -6.81 -14.84
N ILE A 86 24.57 -7.70 -13.86
CA ILE A 86 23.79 -7.55 -12.62
C ILE A 86 24.60 -6.71 -11.61
N PHE A 87 23.94 -6.02 -10.70
CA PHE A 87 24.60 -5.22 -9.65
C PHE A 87 24.11 -5.67 -8.28
N ILE A 88 25.01 -6.20 -7.46
CA ILE A 88 24.67 -6.70 -6.12
C ILE A 88 25.75 -6.19 -5.18
N ASN A 89 25.37 -5.67 -4.01
CA ASN A 89 26.32 -5.28 -2.97
C ASN A 89 27.44 -4.31 -3.43
N ASN A 90 27.09 -3.32 -4.27
CA ASN A 90 28.02 -2.38 -4.92
C ASN A 90 29.01 -2.96 -5.95
N GLU A 91 28.84 -4.23 -6.35
CA GLU A 91 29.68 -4.89 -7.35
C GLU A 91 28.88 -5.27 -8.62
N CYS A 92 29.53 -5.13 -9.79
CA CYS A 92 28.97 -5.53 -11.08
C CYS A 92 29.41 -6.95 -11.43
N PHE A 93 28.46 -7.88 -11.62
CA PHE A 93 28.74 -9.26 -12.01
C PHE A 93 28.20 -9.59 -13.39
N MET A 94 28.89 -10.50 -14.09
CA MET A 94 28.30 -11.20 -15.22
C MET A 94 27.44 -12.36 -14.74
N SER A 95 26.20 -12.43 -15.21
CA SER A 95 25.29 -13.50 -14.81
C SER A 95 25.77 -14.87 -15.30
N ARG A 96 25.55 -15.89 -14.47
CA ARG A 96 25.77 -17.31 -14.78
C ARG A 96 24.63 -17.93 -15.59
N SER A 97 23.63 -17.15 -15.98
CA SER A 97 22.49 -17.63 -16.77
C SER A 97 22.91 -18.18 -18.12
N LYS A 98 22.18 -19.21 -18.58
CA LYS A 98 22.28 -19.76 -19.94
C LYS A 98 21.29 -19.09 -20.91
N GLU A 99 20.33 -18.33 -20.37
CA GLU A 99 19.27 -17.67 -21.13
C GLU A 99 19.58 -16.18 -21.27
N TRP A 100 19.72 -15.72 -22.52
CA TRP A 100 20.09 -14.34 -22.85
C TRP A 100 19.17 -13.78 -23.92
N THR A 101 18.46 -12.69 -23.60
CA THR A 101 17.61 -11.96 -24.55
C THR A 101 18.46 -10.94 -25.31
N ARG A 102 18.27 -10.85 -26.63
CA ARG A 102 18.95 -9.85 -27.47
C ARG A 102 18.20 -8.52 -27.40
N VAL A 103 18.91 -7.45 -27.10
CA VAL A 103 18.41 -6.07 -27.20
C VAL A 103 18.87 -5.51 -28.54
N LEU A 104 17.91 -5.11 -29.38
CA LEU A 104 18.16 -4.58 -30.72
C LEU A 104 17.78 -3.11 -30.78
N ASP A 105 18.50 -2.36 -31.61
CA ASP A 105 18.15 -1.00 -31.99
C ASP A 105 16.83 -1.00 -32.78
N PRO A 106 15.79 -0.26 -32.36
CA PRO A 106 14.49 -0.29 -33.00
C PRO A 106 14.47 0.33 -34.41
N GLY A 107 15.44 1.19 -34.74
CA GLY A 107 15.60 1.80 -36.06
C GLY A 107 16.47 0.96 -37.01
N THR A 108 17.60 0.44 -36.54
CA THR A 108 18.57 -0.31 -37.39
C THR A 108 18.45 -1.83 -37.30
N GLN A 109 17.79 -2.37 -36.27
CA GLN A 109 17.80 -3.78 -35.87
C GLN A 109 19.20 -4.35 -35.50
N GLY A 110 20.21 -3.48 -35.41
CA GLY A 110 21.54 -3.83 -34.95
C GLY A 110 21.53 -4.31 -33.50
N LEU A 111 22.40 -5.27 -33.15
CA LEU A 111 22.56 -5.72 -31.77
C LEU A 111 23.18 -4.60 -30.91
N ILE A 112 22.49 -4.21 -29.84
CA ILE A 112 23.02 -3.27 -28.83
C ILE A 112 23.74 -4.06 -27.74
N THR A 113 23.00 -4.96 -27.08
CA THR A 113 23.49 -5.75 -25.95
C THR A 113 22.70 -7.06 -25.83
N LYS A 114 23.09 -7.94 -24.91
CA LYS A 114 22.26 -9.05 -24.43
C LYS A 114 22.04 -8.94 -22.94
N VAL A 115 20.84 -9.27 -22.48
CA VAL A 115 20.45 -9.23 -21.07
C VAL A 115 20.17 -10.65 -20.55
N PRO A 116 20.63 -11.02 -19.34
CA PRO A 116 20.41 -12.36 -18.82
C PRO A 116 18.99 -12.51 -18.26
N ASN A 117 18.47 -13.74 -18.29
CA ASN A 117 17.38 -14.16 -17.41
C ASN A 117 17.98 -14.69 -16.12
N CYS A 118 17.99 -13.90 -15.04
CA CYS A 118 18.74 -14.24 -13.83
C CYS A 118 18.28 -15.56 -13.20
N THR A 119 19.24 -16.26 -12.61
CA THR A 119 19.02 -17.51 -11.88
C THR A 119 18.41 -17.23 -10.49
N HIS A 120 17.74 -18.23 -9.91
CA HIS A 120 17.21 -18.13 -8.55
C HIS A 120 18.28 -17.73 -7.53
N LEU A 121 19.51 -18.23 -7.66
CA LEU A 121 20.61 -17.90 -6.76
C LEU A 121 21.00 -16.42 -6.87
N GLU A 122 21.06 -15.83 -8.07
CA GLU A 122 21.35 -14.40 -8.25
C GLU A 122 20.24 -13.51 -7.69
N VAL A 123 18.97 -13.91 -7.87
CA VAL A 123 17.82 -13.24 -7.27
C VAL A 123 17.87 -13.30 -5.73
N GLN A 124 18.17 -14.48 -5.18
CA GLN A 124 18.32 -14.67 -3.74
C GLN A 124 19.47 -13.85 -3.17
N SER A 125 20.65 -13.83 -3.82
CA SER A 125 21.79 -13.01 -3.41
C SER A 125 21.46 -11.52 -3.40
N ALA A 126 20.74 -11.00 -4.41
CA ALA A 126 20.33 -9.60 -4.44
C ALA A 126 19.37 -9.23 -3.28
N VAL A 127 18.42 -10.10 -2.94
CA VAL A 127 17.50 -9.88 -1.82
C VAL A 127 18.20 -10.06 -0.46
N SER A 128 19.12 -11.02 -0.32
CA SER A 128 19.94 -11.18 0.88
C SER A 128 20.85 -9.98 1.13
N ALA A 129 21.48 -9.41 0.09
CA ALA A 129 22.27 -8.18 0.21
C ALA A 129 21.40 -6.99 0.63
N ALA A 130 20.20 -6.85 0.06
CA ALA A 130 19.24 -5.83 0.47
C ALA A 130 18.78 -5.99 1.93
N GLN A 131 18.54 -7.22 2.39
CA GLN A 131 18.14 -7.49 3.77
C GLN A 131 19.29 -7.27 4.77
N ALA A 132 20.53 -7.60 4.40
CA ALA A 132 21.71 -7.37 5.24
C ALA A 132 22.00 -5.88 5.44
N ALA A 133 21.78 -5.05 4.40
CA ALA A 133 21.99 -3.61 4.46
C ALA A 133 20.82 -2.82 5.11
N GLN A 134 19.68 -3.47 5.38
CA GLN A 134 18.49 -2.80 5.90
C GLN A 134 18.68 -2.12 7.27
N PRO A 135 19.25 -2.78 8.31
CA PRO A 135 19.37 -2.18 9.65
C PRO A 135 20.28 -0.94 9.69
N ASP A 136 21.42 -0.99 8.99
CA ASP A 136 22.33 0.16 8.93
C ASP A 136 21.74 1.34 8.14
N TRP A 137 20.90 1.07 7.14
CA TRP A 137 20.27 2.10 6.30
C TRP A 137 19.07 2.76 6.98
N GLU A 138 18.26 2.02 7.73
CA GLU A 138 17.13 2.58 8.49
C GLU A 138 17.58 3.41 9.69
N ALA A 139 18.66 3.00 10.37
CA ALA A 139 19.26 3.72 11.50
C ALA A 139 19.81 5.12 11.13
N LEU A 140 20.04 5.40 9.83
CA LEU A 140 20.40 6.74 9.38
C LEU A 140 19.25 7.73 9.55
N GLY A 141 19.53 8.92 10.08
CA GLY A 141 18.54 10.01 10.10
C GLY A 141 18.12 10.43 8.68
N PHE A 142 16.88 10.93 8.53
CA PHE A 142 16.32 11.42 7.26
C PHE A 142 17.28 12.34 6.49
N GLN A 143 17.96 13.26 7.19
CA GLN A 143 18.93 14.19 6.60
C GLN A 143 20.12 13.46 5.95
N SER A 144 20.68 12.45 6.62
CA SER A 144 21.80 11.65 6.10
C SER A 144 21.41 10.88 4.84
N ARG A 145 20.20 10.29 4.82
CA ARG A 145 19.66 9.63 3.61
C ARG A 145 19.40 10.62 2.47
N ARG A 146 18.91 11.82 2.81
CA ARG A 146 18.71 12.92 1.84
C ARG A 146 20.01 13.34 1.16
N ASP A 147 21.12 13.43 1.91
CA ASP A 147 22.41 13.82 1.36
C ASP A 147 22.95 12.83 0.31
N TYR A 148 22.67 11.52 0.46
CA TYR A 148 22.97 10.53 -0.59
C TYR A 148 22.15 10.74 -1.86
N LEU A 149 20.85 11.03 -1.73
CA LEU A 149 19.98 11.28 -2.89
C LEU A 149 20.31 12.59 -3.61
N LEU A 150 20.72 13.64 -2.88
CA LEU A 150 21.21 14.89 -3.47
C LEU A 150 22.52 14.68 -4.24
N LYS A 151 23.46 13.87 -3.71
CA LYS A 151 24.66 13.45 -4.47
C LYS A 151 24.31 12.64 -5.72
N LEU A 152 23.32 11.75 -5.64
CA LEU A 152 22.86 10.95 -6.77
C LEU A 152 22.30 11.84 -7.90
N ILE A 153 21.59 12.92 -7.58
CA ILE A 153 21.17 13.93 -8.57
C ILE A 153 22.37 14.53 -9.30
N ASP A 154 23.42 14.96 -8.58
CA ASP A 154 24.57 15.62 -9.19
C ASP A 154 25.40 14.66 -10.07
N VAL A 155 25.53 13.40 -9.65
CA VAL A 155 26.13 12.33 -10.46
C VAL A 155 25.31 12.07 -11.73
N LEU A 156 23.99 11.91 -11.60
CA LEU A 156 23.11 11.65 -12.74
C LEU A 156 23.07 12.82 -13.72
N ARG A 157 23.10 14.07 -13.24
CA ARG A 157 23.26 15.28 -14.07
C ARG A 157 24.53 15.19 -14.91
N GLY A 158 25.66 14.82 -14.31
CA GLY A 158 26.92 14.60 -15.02
C GLY A 158 26.88 13.46 -16.05
N MET A 159 25.93 12.53 -15.94
CA MET A 159 25.75 11.39 -16.85
C MET A 159 24.62 11.59 -17.89
N SER A 160 23.92 12.73 -17.87
CA SER A 160 22.73 13.00 -18.70
C SER A 160 22.95 12.71 -20.19
N THR A 161 24.09 13.16 -20.74
CA THR A 161 24.44 12.98 -22.15
C THR A 161 24.50 11.51 -22.58
N ASP A 162 24.98 10.62 -21.70
CA ASP A 162 25.07 9.20 -22.02
C ASP A 162 23.75 8.47 -21.78
N ILE A 163 22.97 8.91 -20.79
CA ILE A 163 21.59 8.43 -20.59
C ILE A 163 20.74 8.76 -21.82
N MET A 164 20.80 10.00 -22.34
CA MET A 164 20.05 10.42 -23.53
C MET A 164 20.41 9.60 -24.77
N LYS A 165 21.71 9.38 -25.03
CA LYS A 165 22.17 8.52 -26.14
C LYS A 165 21.61 7.10 -26.06
N ILE A 166 21.57 6.52 -24.86
CA ILE A 166 20.99 5.17 -24.67
C ILE A 166 19.49 5.21 -24.90
N LEU A 167 18.75 6.18 -24.35
CA LEU A 167 17.30 6.31 -24.59
C LEU A 167 16.96 6.43 -26.08
N SER A 168 17.72 7.22 -26.85
CA SER A 168 17.51 7.38 -28.29
C SER A 168 17.81 6.12 -29.09
N ARG A 169 18.87 5.38 -28.74
CA ARG A 169 19.32 4.18 -29.46
C ARG A 169 18.62 2.88 -29.04
N GLU A 170 18.32 2.71 -27.77
CA GLU A 170 17.74 1.47 -27.20
C GLU A 170 16.20 1.51 -27.19
N VAL A 171 15.58 2.67 -26.98
CA VAL A 171 14.12 2.80 -26.85
C VAL A 171 13.47 3.45 -28.09
N GLY A 172 14.23 4.23 -28.86
CA GLY A 172 13.71 4.95 -30.04
C GLY A 172 13.22 6.38 -29.76
N LYS A 173 13.67 7.02 -28.67
CA LYS A 173 13.25 8.38 -28.29
C LYS A 173 13.99 9.48 -29.03
N THR A 174 13.29 10.54 -29.43
CA THR A 174 13.96 11.73 -29.99
C THR A 174 14.78 12.46 -28.91
N ALA A 175 15.71 13.33 -29.32
CA ALA A 175 16.61 14.02 -28.39
C ALA A 175 15.85 14.77 -27.26
N GLY A 176 14.84 15.57 -27.61
CA GLY A 176 14.03 16.32 -26.63
C GLY A 176 13.17 15.42 -25.72
N GLU A 177 12.76 14.24 -26.20
CA GLU A 177 12.05 13.26 -25.37
C GLU A 177 12.97 12.58 -24.36
N ALA A 178 14.20 12.30 -24.77
CA ALA A 178 15.23 11.73 -23.92
C ALA A 178 15.68 12.74 -22.85
N GLU A 179 15.90 14.00 -23.24
CA GLU A 179 16.21 15.10 -22.32
C GLU A 179 15.10 15.29 -21.27
N SER A 180 13.83 15.33 -21.71
CA SER A 180 12.72 15.52 -20.78
C SER A 180 12.55 14.34 -19.83
N GLU A 181 12.78 13.10 -20.27
CA GLU A 181 12.79 11.94 -19.36
C GLU A 181 13.88 12.07 -18.29
N VAL A 182 15.09 12.53 -18.66
CA VAL A 182 16.18 12.77 -17.71
C VAL A 182 15.80 13.85 -16.70
N PHE A 183 15.29 15.00 -17.17
CA PHE A 183 14.84 16.09 -16.31
C PHE A 183 13.79 15.63 -15.28
N ARG A 184 12.76 14.91 -15.73
CA ARG A 184 11.68 14.41 -14.87
C ARG A 184 12.13 13.33 -13.91
N GLY A 185 13.05 12.46 -14.32
CA GLY A 185 13.67 11.47 -13.43
C GLY A 185 14.42 12.14 -12.27
N LEU A 186 15.20 13.18 -12.56
CA LEU A 186 15.91 13.96 -11.54
C LEU A 186 14.95 14.70 -10.59
N ASP A 187 13.86 15.25 -11.12
CA ASP A 187 12.82 15.93 -10.33
C ASP A 187 12.12 14.98 -9.33
N CYS A 188 11.92 13.71 -9.69
CA CYS A 188 11.40 12.69 -8.76
C CYS A 188 12.32 12.49 -7.54
N ILE A 189 13.64 12.59 -7.72
CA ILE A 189 14.59 12.52 -6.60
C ILE A 189 14.50 13.78 -5.73
N HIS A 190 14.40 14.97 -6.33
CA HIS A 190 14.20 16.24 -5.60
C HIS A 190 12.92 16.24 -4.76
N ALA A 191 11.81 15.78 -5.33
CA ALA A 191 10.54 15.68 -4.63
C ALA A 191 10.61 14.66 -3.47
N ALA A 192 11.23 13.49 -3.66
CA ALA A 192 11.48 12.56 -2.56
C ALA A 192 12.32 13.16 -1.43
N CYS A 193 13.32 13.99 -1.75
CA CYS A 193 14.10 14.74 -0.76
C CYS A 193 13.30 15.80 0.02
N SER A 194 12.09 16.17 -0.41
CA SER A 194 11.25 17.18 0.24
C SER A 194 10.23 16.64 1.27
N ILE A 195 10.00 15.32 1.34
CA ILE A 195 8.91 14.71 2.14
C ILE A 195 9.07 14.76 3.68
N GLY A 196 9.95 15.64 4.18
CA GLY A 196 10.23 15.77 5.61
C GLY A 196 9.00 16.09 6.46
N PRO A 197 8.10 17.00 6.05
CA PRO A 197 6.84 17.26 6.76
C PRO A 197 5.90 16.05 6.78
N GLU A 198 5.80 15.31 5.69
CA GLU A 198 5.00 14.09 5.59
C GLU A 198 5.53 12.97 6.50
N MET A 199 6.85 12.92 6.72
CA MET A 199 7.50 12.01 7.67
C MET A 199 7.52 12.51 9.11
N ALA A 200 7.04 13.73 9.41
CA ALA A 200 7.15 14.33 10.74
C ALA A 200 6.26 13.68 11.82
N GLY A 201 5.40 12.74 11.43
CA GLY A 201 4.51 12.03 12.35
C GLY A 201 3.39 12.92 12.89
N MET A 202 2.77 12.48 13.99
CA MET A 202 1.77 13.27 14.73
C MET A 202 2.02 13.17 16.24
N PHE A 203 1.76 14.28 16.94
CA PHE A 203 1.82 14.38 18.39
C PHE A 203 0.52 15.05 18.88
N LEU A 204 -0.22 14.37 19.76
CA LEU A 204 -1.41 14.93 20.40
C LEU A 204 -1.28 14.82 21.93
N GLY A 205 -1.29 15.98 22.59
CA GLY A 205 -1.22 16.09 24.04
C GLY A 205 -2.50 16.67 24.64
N SER A 206 -3.37 15.80 25.14
CA SER A 206 -4.52 16.14 25.98
C SER A 206 -4.93 14.88 26.75
N ASP A 207 -5.34 15.03 28.02
CA ASP A 207 -5.42 13.96 29.04
C ASP A 207 -4.04 13.39 29.47
N PRO A 208 -3.94 12.62 30.59
CA PRO A 208 -2.68 12.01 31.05
C PRO A 208 -2.14 10.88 30.13
N THR A 209 -2.66 10.74 28.91
CA THR A 209 -2.17 9.81 27.89
C THR A 209 -1.62 10.60 26.73
N LEU A 210 -0.36 10.36 26.39
CA LEU A 210 0.29 10.98 25.24
C LEU A 210 0.08 10.10 24.01
N LEU A 211 -0.36 10.69 22.90
CA LEU A 211 -0.50 9.98 21.63
C LEU A 211 0.57 10.47 20.65
N GLN A 212 1.34 9.53 20.11
CA GLN A 212 2.38 9.77 19.13
C GLN A 212 2.19 8.80 17.95
N THR A 213 2.61 9.23 16.77
CA THR A 213 2.62 8.41 15.56
C THR A 213 3.89 8.75 14.79
N PHE A 214 4.66 7.72 14.44
CA PHE A 214 5.89 7.82 13.67
C PHE A 214 5.75 6.98 12.40
N TYR A 215 6.62 7.22 11.41
CA TYR A 215 6.66 6.43 10.17
C TYR A 215 7.96 5.63 10.11
N GLU A 216 7.82 4.32 10.06
CA GLU A 216 8.94 3.38 9.99
C GLU A 216 9.12 2.84 8.56
N PRO A 217 10.35 2.42 8.19
CA PRO A 217 10.56 1.67 6.96
C PRO A 217 9.76 0.38 6.95
N LEU A 218 9.54 -0.15 5.75
CA LEU A 218 8.92 -1.45 5.55
C LEU A 218 9.95 -2.58 5.55
N GLY A 219 11.16 -2.32 5.06
CA GLY A 219 12.19 -3.33 4.77
C GLY A 219 12.47 -3.42 3.26
N VAL A 220 12.93 -4.59 2.78
CA VAL A 220 13.33 -4.76 1.38
C VAL A 220 12.18 -4.49 0.41
N CYS A 221 12.36 -3.53 -0.50
CA CYS A 221 11.40 -3.15 -1.52
C CYS A 221 11.83 -3.63 -2.92
N VAL A 222 10.88 -4.10 -3.73
CA VAL A 222 11.12 -4.50 -5.13
C VAL A 222 10.47 -3.50 -6.10
N THR A 223 11.22 -3.02 -7.08
CA THR A 223 10.72 -2.12 -8.14
C THR A 223 10.83 -2.81 -9.50
N ILE A 224 9.71 -2.90 -10.23
CA ILE A 224 9.59 -3.59 -11.53
C ILE A 224 9.05 -2.60 -12.58
N THR A 225 9.80 -2.40 -13.67
CA THR A 225 9.54 -1.28 -14.60
C THR A 225 9.47 -1.69 -16.09
N PRO A 226 8.74 -0.92 -16.94
CA PRO A 226 8.58 -1.19 -18.36
C PRO A 226 9.69 -0.54 -19.20
N PHE A 227 9.73 -0.85 -20.49
CA PHE A 227 10.71 -0.31 -21.44
C PHE A 227 10.45 1.14 -21.87
N SER A 228 9.24 1.67 -21.68
CA SER A 228 8.77 2.92 -22.31
C SER A 228 9.39 4.19 -21.73
N PHE A 229 9.80 4.16 -20.46
CA PHE A 229 10.48 5.24 -19.75
C PHE A 229 11.46 4.61 -18.74
N PRO A 230 12.56 3.99 -19.21
CA PRO A 230 13.41 3.13 -18.40
C PRO A 230 14.37 3.90 -17.48
N PHE A 231 14.48 5.23 -17.62
CA PHE A 231 15.17 6.09 -16.67
C PHE A 231 14.20 6.62 -15.60
N MET A 232 13.08 7.21 -16.03
CA MET A 232 12.16 7.92 -15.14
C MET A 232 11.30 6.95 -14.30
N THR A 233 10.85 5.83 -14.86
CA THR A 233 9.93 4.93 -14.14
C THR A 233 10.56 4.29 -12.89
N PRO A 234 11.84 3.83 -12.89
CA PRO A 234 12.51 3.43 -11.66
C PRO A 234 12.53 4.55 -10.60
N LEU A 235 12.74 5.79 -11.02
CA LEU A 235 12.84 6.95 -10.13
C LEU A 235 11.48 7.39 -9.55
N TRP A 236 10.35 6.82 -9.98
CA TRP A 236 9.05 7.03 -9.33
C TRP A 236 8.91 6.34 -7.96
N SER A 237 9.62 5.25 -7.68
CA SER A 237 9.54 4.54 -6.38
C SER A 237 10.86 4.39 -5.65
N ILE A 238 11.99 4.32 -6.34
CA ILE A 238 13.30 4.08 -5.71
C ILE A 238 13.70 5.21 -4.73
N PRO A 239 13.63 6.51 -5.09
CA PRO A 239 14.01 7.59 -4.18
C PRO A 239 13.13 7.66 -2.93
N TYR A 240 11.81 7.39 -3.09
CA TYR A 240 10.86 7.33 -1.97
C TYR A 240 11.12 6.15 -1.04
N ALA A 241 11.42 4.95 -1.57
CA ALA A 241 11.82 3.80 -0.77
C ALA A 241 13.11 4.10 0.01
N LEU A 242 14.14 4.62 -0.67
CA LEU A 242 15.43 4.95 -0.07
C LEU A 242 15.31 6.03 1.02
N ILE A 243 14.63 7.16 0.78
CA ILE A 243 14.55 8.26 1.77
C ILE A 243 13.76 7.85 3.02
N THR A 244 12.76 6.99 2.86
CA THR A 244 11.98 6.40 3.97
C THR A 244 12.70 5.26 4.69
N GLY A 245 13.95 4.94 4.31
CA GLY A 245 14.82 3.99 5.02
C GLY A 245 14.74 2.55 4.53
N ASN A 246 14.15 2.28 3.37
CA ASN A 246 14.08 0.95 2.77
C ASN A 246 15.26 0.69 1.82
N THR A 247 15.76 -0.54 1.76
CA THR A 247 16.64 -1.01 0.68
C THR A 247 15.85 -1.49 -0.53
N VAL A 248 16.47 -1.53 -1.71
CA VAL A 248 15.77 -1.77 -2.98
C VAL A 248 16.45 -2.81 -3.88
N VAL A 249 15.62 -3.65 -4.52
CA VAL A 249 15.99 -4.47 -5.68
C VAL A 249 15.19 -4.02 -6.91
N LEU A 250 15.87 -3.55 -7.96
CA LEU A 250 15.31 -3.15 -9.24
C LEU A 250 15.34 -4.31 -10.24
N LYS A 251 14.21 -4.54 -10.92
CA LYS A 251 14.10 -5.36 -12.13
C LYS A 251 13.53 -4.50 -13.28
N PRO A 252 14.34 -4.08 -14.27
CA PRO A 252 13.85 -3.34 -15.43
C PRO A 252 13.34 -4.29 -16.52
N SER A 253 12.68 -3.75 -17.55
CA SER A 253 12.34 -4.53 -18.74
C SER A 253 13.60 -5.01 -19.46
N GLU A 254 13.59 -6.28 -19.84
CA GLU A 254 14.56 -6.96 -20.69
C GLU A 254 14.71 -6.33 -22.10
N LYS A 255 13.82 -5.41 -22.49
CA LYS A 255 13.94 -4.64 -23.73
C LYS A 255 14.76 -3.35 -23.60
N ALA A 256 14.96 -2.83 -22.38
CA ALA A 256 15.68 -1.58 -22.14
C ALA A 256 16.54 -1.61 -20.85
N PRO A 257 17.53 -2.53 -20.76
CA PRO A 257 18.34 -2.71 -19.55
C PRO A 257 19.42 -1.64 -19.36
N SER A 258 19.94 -1.03 -20.42
CA SER A 258 21.24 -0.35 -20.40
C SER A 258 21.22 0.92 -19.55
N VAL A 259 20.09 1.61 -19.47
CA VAL A 259 19.92 2.77 -18.59
C VAL A 259 19.89 2.37 -17.10
N SER A 260 19.34 1.21 -16.77
CA SER A 260 19.38 0.71 -15.38
C SER A 260 20.79 0.28 -14.96
N CYS A 261 21.58 -0.23 -15.90
CA CYS A 261 23.02 -0.45 -15.69
C CYS A 261 23.76 0.88 -15.40
N LEU A 262 23.46 1.97 -16.12
CA LEU A 262 23.99 3.30 -15.76
C LEU A 262 23.52 3.80 -14.40
N LEU A 263 22.26 3.53 -14.01
CA LEU A 263 21.75 3.90 -12.69
C LEU A 263 22.53 3.20 -11.57
N SER A 264 22.93 1.93 -11.75
CA SER A 264 23.80 1.23 -10.80
C SER A 264 25.19 1.86 -10.67
N GLU A 265 25.77 2.33 -11.77
CA GLU A 265 27.04 3.07 -11.78
C GLU A 265 26.89 4.45 -11.09
N ALA A 266 25.76 5.12 -11.27
CA ALA A 266 25.47 6.39 -10.61
C ALA A 266 25.27 6.23 -9.09
N VAL A 267 24.57 5.16 -8.66
CA VAL A 267 24.42 4.76 -7.25
C VAL A 267 25.79 4.54 -6.58
N LEU A 268 26.68 3.80 -7.23
CA LEU A 268 28.04 3.55 -6.75
C LEU A 268 28.84 4.87 -6.61
N ARG A 269 28.79 5.73 -7.63
CA ARG A 269 29.47 7.04 -7.64
C ARG A 269 28.90 8.03 -6.61
N ALA A 270 27.61 7.94 -6.29
CA ALA A 270 26.97 8.73 -5.22
C ALA A 270 27.34 8.24 -3.81
N GLY A 271 27.96 7.06 -3.71
CA GLY A 271 28.48 6.49 -2.48
C GLY A 271 27.44 5.82 -1.60
N LEU A 272 26.30 5.38 -2.15
CA LEU A 272 25.29 4.64 -1.38
C LEU A 272 25.93 3.36 -0.79
N PRO A 273 25.59 2.96 0.46
CA PRO A 273 26.19 1.79 1.08
C PRO A 273 25.92 0.50 0.30
N PRO A 274 26.84 -0.49 0.37
CA PRO A 274 26.64 -1.79 -0.27
C PRO A 274 25.30 -2.43 0.14
N GLY A 275 24.59 -3.01 -0.83
CA GLY A 275 23.32 -3.71 -0.61
C GLY A 275 22.09 -2.80 -0.55
N VAL A 276 22.23 -1.49 -0.34
CA VAL A 276 21.09 -0.55 -0.28
C VAL A 276 20.32 -0.48 -1.61
N PHE A 277 21.01 -0.66 -2.74
CA PHE A 277 20.42 -0.78 -4.07
C PHE A 277 21.05 -1.97 -4.81
N ASN A 278 20.22 -2.78 -5.45
CA ASN A 278 20.63 -3.93 -6.26
C ASN A 278 19.84 -3.97 -7.58
N LEU A 279 20.43 -4.54 -8.63
CA LEU A 279 19.85 -4.68 -9.97
C LEU A 279 19.93 -6.14 -10.42
N VAL A 280 18.78 -6.71 -10.76
CA VAL A 280 18.68 -8.03 -11.41
C VAL A 280 17.87 -7.92 -12.70
N HIS A 281 18.07 -8.87 -13.62
CA HIS A 281 17.43 -8.88 -14.93
C HIS A 281 16.66 -10.18 -15.18
N GLY A 282 15.82 -10.16 -16.23
CA GLY A 282 15.12 -11.35 -16.71
C GLY A 282 13.71 -11.02 -17.18
N ASP A 283 12.83 -12.01 -17.17
CA ASP A 283 11.47 -11.88 -17.68
C ASP A 283 10.42 -11.94 -16.54
N HIS A 284 9.23 -12.49 -16.81
CA HIS A 284 8.20 -12.75 -15.81
C HIS A 284 8.59 -13.79 -14.74
N SER A 285 9.44 -14.76 -15.07
CA SER A 285 10.00 -15.72 -14.09
C SER A 285 10.88 -15.02 -13.07
N VAL A 286 11.75 -14.12 -13.58
CA VAL A 286 12.35 -12.94 -12.90
C VAL A 286 11.56 -12.46 -11.68
N VAL A 287 10.41 -11.88 -12.04
CA VAL A 287 9.49 -11.18 -11.14
C VAL A 287 8.86 -12.13 -10.11
N GLN A 288 8.46 -13.34 -10.51
CA GLN A 288 7.89 -14.31 -9.59
C GLN A 288 8.90 -14.76 -8.53
N MET A 289 10.16 -14.98 -8.90
CA MET A 289 11.22 -15.37 -7.94
C MET A 289 11.46 -14.27 -6.90
N LEU A 290 11.45 -13.00 -7.30
CA LEU A 290 11.60 -11.85 -6.41
C LEU A 290 10.46 -11.73 -5.38
N ILE A 291 9.20 -11.75 -5.84
CA ILE A 291 8.02 -11.54 -4.97
C ILE A 291 7.89 -12.63 -3.91
N LEU A 292 8.33 -13.85 -4.22
CA LEU A 292 8.26 -15.01 -3.33
C LEU A 292 9.39 -15.04 -2.27
N GLN A 293 10.41 -14.17 -2.35
CA GLN A 293 11.42 -14.11 -1.30
C GLN A 293 10.80 -13.61 0.02
N LEU A 294 11.12 -14.29 1.13
CA LEU A 294 10.59 -13.94 2.45
C LEU A 294 10.93 -12.49 2.87
N PRO A 295 12.17 -11.97 2.67
CA PRO A 295 12.56 -10.63 3.11
C PRO A 295 11.85 -9.46 2.43
N VAL A 296 11.36 -9.62 1.20
CA VAL A 296 10.66 -8.55 0.46
C VAL A 296 9.38 -8.14 1.20
N GLN A 297 9.11 -6.86 1.40
CA GLN A 297 7.93 -6.37 2.14
C GLN A 297 6.98 -5.56 1.26
N ALA A 298 7.51 -4.86 0.26
CA ALA A 298 6.72 -4.09 -0.70
C ALA A 298 7.18 -4.30 -2.15
N VAL A 299 6.23 -4.21 -3.07
CA VAL A 299 6.41 -4.32 -4.52
C VAL A 299 5.81 -3.09 -5.19
N SER A 300 6.59 -2.49 -6.10
CA SER A 300 6.18 -1.40 -6.99
C SER A 300 6.25 -1.92 -8.42
N PHE A 301 5.10 -2.03 -9.09
CA PHE A 301 5.02 -2.54 -10.46
C PHE A 301 4.43 -1.48 -11.41
N VAL A 302 5.03 -1.33 -12.58
CA VAL A 302 4.47 -0.55 -13.70
C VAL A 302 4.56 -1.39 -14.98
N GLY A 303 3.43 -1.60 -15.67
CA GLY A 303 3.41 -2.42 -16.89
C GLY A 303 2.02 -2.64 -17.50
N SER A 304 1.85 -3.73 -18.24
CA SER A 304 0.57 -4.07 -18.89
C SER A 304 -0.48 -4.55 -17.88
N GLU A 305 -1.76 -4.38 -18.20
CA GLU A 305 -2.92 -4.85 -17.43
C GLU A 305 -2.82 -6.35 -17.05
N SER A 306 -2.38 -7.20 -17.99
CA SER A 306 -2.23 -8.64 -17.79
C SER A 306 -1.10 -8.99 -16.80
N ALA A 307 0.05 -8.33 -16.89
CA ALA A 307 1.18 -8.56 -16.00
C ALA A 307 0.92 -7.97 -14.61
N ALA A 308 0.30 -6.78 -14.54
CA ALA A 308 -0.10 -6.14 -13.29
C ALA A 308 -1.02 -7.02 -12.45
N LYS A 309 -2.01 -7.68 -13.08
CA LYS A 309 -2.90 -8.63 -12.40
C LYS A 309 -2.12 -9.81 -11.80
N GLN A 310 -1.26 -10.46 -12.58
CA GLN A 310 -0.44 -11.58 -12.10
C GLN A 310 0.48 -11.17 -10.94
N VAL A 311 1.16 -10.03 -11.06
CA VAL A 311 2.05 -9.49 -10.01
C VAL A 311 1.27 -9.13 -8.75
N HIS A 312 0.10 -8.51 -8.89
CA HIS A 312 -0.77 -8.18 -7.76
C HIS A 312 -1.28 -9.42 -7.04
N ASP A 313 -1.75 -10.43 -7.77
CA ASP A 313 -2.24 -11.70 -7.22
C ASP A 313 -1.15 -12.44 -6.43
N ILE A 314 0.05 -12.58 -7.02
CA ILE A 314 1.19 -13.24 -6.37
C ILE A 314 1.64 -12.46 -5.12
N SER A 315 1.75 -11.13 -5.22
CA SER A 315 2.17 -10.28 -4.10
C SER A 315 1.18 -10.33 -2.93
N ARG A 316 -0.13 -10.22 -3.20
CA ARG A 316 -1.17 -10.31 -2.17
C ARG A 316 -1.21 -11.69 -1.51
N LYS A 317 -1.09 -12.77 -2.31
CA LYS A 317 -1.02 -14.15 -1.79
C LYS A 317 0.22 -14.38 -0.90
N ALA A 318 1.35 -13.74 -1.24
CA ALA A 318 2.58 -13.75 -0.45
C ALA A 318 2.57 -12.76 0.75
N GLY A 319 1.45 -12.08 1.01
CA GLY A 319 1.29 -11.16 2.14
C GLY A 319 2.01 -9.81 1.99
N LYS A 320 2.48 -9.47 0.79
CA LYS A 320 3.29 -8.27 0.52
C LYS A 320 2.42 -7.04 0.26
N ARG A 321 2.94 -5.84 0.57
CA ARG A 321 2.35 -4.59 0.06
C ARG A 321 2.63 -4.49 -1.44
N ILE A 322 1.65 -4.06 -2.23
CA ILE A 322 1.80 -3.94 -3.69
C ILE A 322 1.06 -2.70 -4.19
N GLN A 323 1.74 -1.92 -5.03
CA GLN A 323 1.15 -0.98 -5.97
C GLN A 323 1.42 -1.47 -7.40
N ALA A 324 0.39 -1.47 -8.25
CA ALA A 324 0.46 -2.00 -9.61
C ALA A 324 -0.19 -1.02 -10.59
N GLU A 325 0.64 -0.26 -11.29
CA GLU A 325 0.22 0.73 -12.27
C GLU A 325 0.10 0.12 -13.66
N CYS A 326 -1.07 0.28 -14.26
CA CYS A 326 -1.46 -0.38 -15.52
C CYS A 326 -1.44 0.59 -16.72
N GLY A 327 -1.70 0.04 -17.90
CA GLY A 327 -2.04 0.78 -19.12
C GLY A 327 -3.40 1.49 -19.05
N GLY A 328 -3.71 2.28 -20.07
CA GLY A 328 -4.92 3.09 -20.11
C GLY A 328 -5.39 3.46 -21.52
N LYS A 329 -6.67 3.79 -21.63
CA LYS A 329 -7.27 4.43 -22.80
C LYS A 329 -7.68 5.84 -22.40
N ASN A 330 -6.95 6.83 -22.87
CA ASN A 330 -7.12 8.22 -22.40
C ASN A 330 -7.87 9.06 -23.44
N HIS A 331 -8.83 9.86 -22.97
CA HIS A 331 -9.68 10.71 -23.79
C HIS A 331 -9.32 12.19 -23.64
N GLY A 332 -9.35 12.93 -24.74
CA GLY A 332 -9.34 14.39 -24.77
C GLY A 332 -10.70 14.90 -25.25
N VAL A 333 -11.33 15.80 -24.49
CA VAL A 333 -12.63 16.41 -24.85
C VAL A 333 -12.39 17.83 -25.37
N ILE A 334 -12.93 18.13 -26.54
CA ILE A 334 -12.77 19.42 -27.23
C ILE A 334 -14.11 20.14 -27.26
N LEU A 335 -14.19 21.32 -26.64
CA LEU A 335 -15.35 22.21 -26.70
C LEU A 335 -15.16 23.33 -27.73
N ASP A 336 -16.27 23.89 -28.18
CA ASP A 336 -16.34 25.01 -29.13
C ASP A 336 -15.68 26.29 -28.60
N ASP A 337 -15.68 26.47 -27.28
CA ASP A 337 -15.00 27.56 -26.57
C ASP A 337 -13.47 27.37 -26.39
N ALA A 338 -12.86 26.35 -27.01
CA ALA A 338 -11.42 26.08 -26.92
C ALA A 338 -10.57 26.82 -27.98
N SER A 339 -9.33 27.14 -27.64
CA SER A 339 -8.35 27.71 -28.59
C SER A 339 -7.91 26.65 -29.61
N VAL A 340 -8.34 26.80 -30.87
CA VAL A 340 -8.19 25.79 -31.94
C VAL A 340 -6.74 25.28 -32.09
N MET A 341 -5.81 26.13 -32.51
CA MET A 341 -4.44 25.68 -32.84
C MET A 341 -3.68 25.07 -31.64
N PRO A 342 -3.64 25.71 -30.44
CA PRO A 342 -3.04 25.10 -29.25
C PRO A 342 -3.64 23.71 -28.94
N THR A 343 -4.96 23.57 -29.08
CA THR A 343 -5.65 22.30 -28.83
C THR A 343 -5.22 21.21 -29.81
N LEU A 344 -5.15 21.51 -31.11
CA LEU A 344 -4.77 20.53 -32.12
C LEU A 344 -3.30 20.09 -31.99
N PHE A 345 -2.37 21.02 -31.71
CA PHE A 345 -0.97 20.68 -31.47
C PHE A 345 -0.80 19.83 -30.18
N ALA A 346 -1.50 20.19 -29.10
CA ALA A 346 -1.51 19.40 -27.86
C ALA A 346 -2.01 17.96 -28.09
N ILE A 347 -3.07 17.79 -28.89
CA ILE A 347 -3.60 16.46 -29.25
C ILE A 347 -2.57 15.67 -30.06
N ALA A 348 -2.02 16.24 -31.14
CA ALA A 348 -1.03 15.57 -31.99
C ALA A 348 0.24 15.16 -31.23
N GLY A 349 0.81 16.07 -30.42
CA GLY A 349 2.01 15.78 -29.63
C GLY A 349 1.80 14.76 -28.51
N SER A 350 0.56 14.64 -28.00
CA SER A 350 0.20 13.60 -27.04
C SER A 350 0.00 12.24 -27.70
N ALA A 351 -0.70 12.19 -28.83
CA ALA A 351 -1.06 10.97 -29.55
C ALA A 351 0.15 10.30 -30.22
N PHE A 352 0.99 11.08 -30.91
CA PHE A 352 2.02 10.56 -31.81
C PHE A 352 3.45 10.60 -31.24
N GLY A 353 3.70 11.46 -30.24
CA GLY A 353 5.01 11.55 -29.58
C GLY A 353 5.47 10.22 -28.97
N ALA A 354 6.77 9.95 -29.03
CA ALA A 354 7.45 8.69 -28.68
C ALA A 354 6.90 7.47 -29.43
N GLY A 355 6.42 7.69 -30.67
CA GLY A 355 5.70 6.68 -31.45
C GLY A 355 4.39 6.24 -30.77
N GLY A 356 3.75 7.12 -29.99
CA GLY A 356 2.57 6.81 -29.18
C GLY A 356 2.79 5.78 -28.06
N GLN A 357 4.03 5.39 -27.76
CA GLN A 357 4.38 4.39 -26.74
C GLN A 357 4.37 4.99 -25.32
N ARG A 358 3.26 5.63 -24.94
CA ARG A 358 3.09 6.32 -23.65
C ARG A 358 1.75 5.90 -23.02
N CYS A 359 1.77 5.44 -21.76
CA CYS A 359 0.53 5.11 -21.02
C CYS A 359 -0.40 6.32 -20.77
N MET A 360 0.12 7.54 -20.94
CA MET A 360 -0.62 8.81 -20.85
C MET A 360 -0.91 9.43 -22.24
N SER A 361 -0.64 8.73 -23.35
CA SER A 361 -0.99 9.20 -24.70
C SER A 361 -2.50 9.41 -24.82
N LEU A 362 -2.93 10.52 -25.42
CA LEU A 362 -4.33 10.71 -25.82
C LEU A 362 -4.65 9.76 -26.98
N SER A 363 -5.41 8.71 -26.68
CA SER A 363 -5.79 7.68 -27.66
C SER A 363 -7.13 7.96 -28.34
N VAL A 364 -7.96 8.82 -27.74
CA VAL A 364 -9.29 9.19 -28.23
C VAL A 364 -9.50 10.70 -28.10
N ALA A 365 -9.88 11.37 -29.18
CA ALA A 365 -10.35 12.74 -29.21
C ALA A 365 -11.88 12.76 -29.38
N LEU A 366 -12.59 13.38 -28.43
CA LEU A 366 -14.04 13.57 -28.43
C LEU A 366 -14.35 15.01 -28.83
N PHE A 367 -14.77 15.20 -30.07
CA PHE A 367 -15.18 16.49 -30.62
C PHE A 367 -16.65 16.75 -30.25
N VAL A 368 -16.90 17.74 -29.39
CA VAL A 368 -18.26 18.10 -28.95
C VAL A 368 -18.89 19.07 -29.96
N GLY A 369 -20.13 18.77 -30.38
CA GLY A 369 -20.91 19.64 -31.26
C GLY A 369 -20.23 19.92 -32.60
N GLN A 370 -20.03 21.22 -32.93
CA GLN A 370 -19.45 21.67 -34.20
C GLN A 370 -17.93 21.49 -34.32
N THR A 371 -17.22 21.15 -33.24
CA THR A 371 -15.74 21.03 -33.25
C THR A 371 -15.21 19.93 -34.18
N ARG A 372 -16.06 19.02 -34.67
CA ARG A 372 -15.72 18.03 -35.72
C ARG A 372 -15.13 18.68 -36.98
N GLU A 373 -15.50 19.93 -37.29
CA GLU A 373 -14.94 20.71 -38.40
C GLU A 373 -13.42 20.93 -38.30
N TRP A 374 -12.80 20.72 -37.13
CA TRP A 374 -11.36 20.91 -36.91
C TRP A 374 -10.53 19.67 -37.27
N ILE A 375 -11.15 18.50 -37.49
CA ILE A 375 -10.45 17.24 -37.79
C ILE A 375 -9.55 17.31 -39.03
N PRO A 376 -9.95 17.90 -40.18
CA PRO A 376 -9.07 18.00 -41.35
C PRO A 376 -7.74 18.72 -41.04
N LYS A 377 -7.78 19.74 -40.18
CA LYS A 377 -6.58 20.47 -39.77
C LYS A 377 -5.70 19.67 -38.80
N LEU A 378 -6.28 18.75 -38.03
CA LEU A 378 -5.52 17.78 -37.24
C LEU A 378 -4.80 16.75 -38.12
N VAL A 379 -5.42 16.37 -39.26
CA VAL A 379 -4.79 15.52 -40.28
C VAL A 379 -3.60 16.23 -40.91
N GLU A 380 -3.75 17.49 -41.34
CA GLU A 380 -2.63 18.32 -41.85
C GLU A 380 -1.44 18.38 -40.88
N ILE A 381 -1.72 18.56 -39.58
CA ILE A 381 -0.68 18.56 -38.52
C ILE A 381 -0.03 17.18 -38.43
N ALA A 382 -0.80 16.09 -38.40
CA ALA A 382 -0.27 14.73 -38.30
C ALA A 382 0.61 14.34 -39.50
N GLU A 383 0.18 14.67 -40.72
CA GLU A 383 0.94 14.43 -41.95
C GLU A 383 2.24 15.24 -42.02
N SER A 384 2.30 16.39 -41.35
CA SER A 384 3.52 17.21 -41.25
C SER A 384 4.60 16.64 -40.31
N MET A 385 4.28 15.64 -39.48
CA MET A 385 5.21 15.11 -38.49
C MET A 385 6.23 14.15 -39.11
N VAL A 386 7.51 14.56 -39.13
CA VAL A 386 8.61 13.77 -39.68
C VAL A 386 8.79 12.45 -38.89
N VAL A 387 8.54 11.33 -39.56
CA VAL A 387 8.89 9.98 -39.09
C VAL A 387 10.33 9.68 -39.48
N GLY A 388 11.19 9.39 -38.51
CA GLY A 388 12.64 9.30 -38.74
C GLY A 388 13.37 8.52 -37.67
N TYR A 389 14.70 8.37 -37.83
CA TYR A 389 15.51 7.73 -36.80
C TYR A 389 15.73 8.69 -35.63
N SER A 390 15.72 8.14 -34.42
CA SER A 390 15.62 8.92 -33.16
C SER A 390 16.84 9.80 -32.85
N ALA A 391 17.96 9.61 -33.55
CA ALA A 391 19.15 10.46 -33.42
C ALA A 391 19.16 11.67 -34.38
N ASP A 392 18.25 11.72 -35.36
CA ASP A 392 18.18 12.80 -36.34
C ASP A 392 17.38 13.98 -35.76
N GLU A 393 17.91 15.22 -35.83
CA GLU A 393 17.32 16.39 -35.16
C GLU A 393 15.91 16.77 -35.68
N GLU A 394 15.61 16.46 -36.94
CA GLU A 394 14.32 16.75 -37.56
C GLU A 394 13.22 15.73 -37.16
N THR A 395 13.59 14.56 -36.62
CA THR A 395 12.64 13.49 -36.28
C THR A 395 11.65 13.93 -35.21
N LYS A 396 10.36 13.84 -35.51
CA LYS A 396 9.24 14.10 -34.60
C LYS A 396 8.54 12.82 -34.13
N VAL A 397 8.64 11.73 -34.87
CA VAL A 397 8.11 10.40 -34.52
C VAL A 397 9.18 9.32 -34.73
N GLY A 398 9.65 8.72 -33.63
CA GLY A 398 10.62 7.63 -33.63
C GLY A 398 10.01 6.24 -33.88
N PRO A 399 10.85 5.18 -33.92
CA PRO A 399 10.41 3.80 -34.16
C PRO A 399 9.71 3.17 -32.94
N LEU A 400 8.91 2.13 -33.19
CA LEU A 400 8.38 1.26 -32.13
C LEU A 400 9.46 0.32 -31.58
N ILE A 401 9.36 -0.08 -30.32
CA ILE A 401 10.44 -0.82 -29.61
C ILE A 401 10.89 -2.12 -30.30
N ASP A 402 9.97 -2.87 -30.91
CA ASP A 402 10.28 -4.13 -31.60
C ASP A 402 9.28 -4.47 -32.72
N ARG A 403 9.63 -5.51 -33.51
CA ARG A 403 8.79 -6.00 -34.63
C ARG A 403 7.43 -6.52 -34.19
N SER A 404 7.30 -6.99 -32.95
CA SER A 404 6.03 -7.47 -32.38
C SER A 404 5.10 -6.29 -32.07
N ALA A 405 5.63 -5.19 -31.51
CA ALA A 405 4.92 -3.95 -31.33
C ALA A 405 4.42 -3.38 -32.67
N LYS A 406 5.29 -3.28 -33.69
CA LYS A 406 4.90 -2.87 -35.06
C LYS A 406 3.78 -3.75 -35.63
N LYS A 407 3.92 -5.07 -35.56
CA LYS A 407 2.88 -6.00 -36.02
C LYS A 407 1.56 -5.83 -35.26
N LYS A 408 1.60 -5.62 -33.93
CA LYS A 408 0.40 -5.45 -33.11
C LYS A 408 -0.33 -4.14 -33.41
N VAL A 409 0.42 -3.03 -33.60
CA VAL A 409 -0.16 -1.72 -33.95
C VAL A 409 -0.81 -1.79 -35.34
N ILE A 410 -0.11 -2.30 -36.34
CA ILE A 410 -0.67 -2.49 -37.70
C ILE A 410 -1.93 -3.37 -37.64
N GLY A 411 -1.90 -4.49 -36.90
CA GLY A 411 -3.07 -5.35 -36.73
C GLY A 411 -4.25 -4.73 -35.96
N PHE A 412 -4.07 -3.65 -35.19
CA PHE A 412 -5.20 -2.86 -34.67
C PHE A 412 -5.78 -1.93 -35.75
N ILE A 413 -4.94 -1.34 -36.59
CA ILE A 413 -5.37 -0.45 -37.69
C ILE A 413 -6.13 -1.27 -38.74
N ASP A 414 -5.60 -2.42 -39.14
CA ASP A 414 -6.24 -3.32 -40.11
C ASP A 414 -7.63 -3.76 -39.62
N ARG A 415 -7.73 -4.23 -38.37
CA ARG A 415 -9.01 -4.65 -37.77
C ARG A 415 -10.00 -3.50 -37.58
N ALA A 416 -9.54 -2.27 -37.29
CA ALA A 416 -10.45 -1.12 -37.24
C ALA A 416 -11.13 -0.88 -38.59
N VAL A 417 -10.41 -1.03 -39.70
CA VAL A 417 -10.97 -0.93 -41.06
C VAL A 417 -11.92 -2.10 -41.35
N GLU A 418 -11.57 -3.33 -40.94
CA GLU A 418 -12.46 -4.50 -41.06
C GLU A 418 -13.75 -4.36 -40.22
N GLU A 419 -13.68 -3.71 -39.06
CA GLU A 419 -14.82 -3.40 -38.17
C GLU A 419 -15.69 -2.24 -38.69
N GLY A 420 -15.24 -1.52 -39.73
CA GLY A 420 -15.99 -0.47 -40.44
C GLY A 420 -15.51 0.97 -40.22
N ALA A 421 -14.38 1.18 -39.54
CA ALA A 421 -13.85 2.53 -39.27
C ALA A 421 -13.09 3.13 -40.46
N THR A 422 -13.10 4.45 -40.57
CA THR A 422 -12.49 5.21 -41.67
C THR A 422 -11.07 5.68 -41.31
N LEU A 423 -10.09 5.44 -42.19
CA LEU A 423 -8.75 6.04 -42.08
C LEU A 423 -8.73 7.45 -42.69
N LEU A 424 -8.38 8.44 -41.88
CA LEU A 424 -8.14 9.82 -42.31
C LEU A 424 -6.66 10.13 -42.52
N CYS A 425 -5.77 9.39 -41.84
CA CYS A 425 -4.32 9.41 -42.04
C CYS A 425 -3.81 7.97 -41.79
N ASP A 426 -2.99 7.41 -42.68
CA ASP A 426 -2.54 6.02 -42.63
C ASP A 426 -1.02 5.90 -42.52
N GLY A 427 -0.53 5.66 -41.29
CA GLY A 427 0.89 5.51 -41.01
C GLY A 427 1.47 4.11 -41.21
N ARG A 428 0.70 3.10 -41.65
CA ARG A 428 1.15 1.70 -41.72
C ARG A 428 2.38 1.50 -42.61
N ASN A 429 2.49 2.28 -43.68
CA ASN A 429 3.51 2.15 -44.73
C ASN A 429 4.64 3.18 -44.64
N ALA A 430 4.92 3.73 -43.45
CA ALA A 430 6.00 4.69 -43.26
C ALA A 430 7.38 4.12 -43.67
N LEU A 431 8.04 4.79 -44.61
CA LEU A 431 9.38 4.46 -45.12
C LEU A 431 10.38 5.52 -44.66
N VAL A 432 11.41 5.11 -43.91
CA VAL A 432 12.48 6.01 -43.46
C VAL A 432 13.76 5.73 -44.26
N PRO A 433 14.27 6.72 -45.04
CA PRO A 433 15.50 6.55 -45.81
C PRO A 433 16.69 6.11 -44.95
N GLY A 434 17.42 5.07 -45.40
CA GLY A 434 18.56 4.51 -44.67
C GLY A 434 18.21 3.44 -43.62
N TYR A 435 16.93 3.31 -43.23
CA TYR A 435 16.50 2.39 -42.15
C TYR A 435 15.39 1.42 -42.61
N PRO A 436 15.62 0.60 -43.66
CA PRO A 436 14.57 -0.24 -44.28
C PRO A 436 14.03 -1.35 -43.36
N ASP A 437 14.85 -1.81 -42.41
CA ASP A 437 14.50 -2.87 -41.45
C ASP A 437 13.83 -2.35 -40.16
N GLY A 438 13.64 -1.03 -40.04
CA GLY A 438 13.21 -0.36 -38.81
C GLY A 438 11.73 -0.51 -38.48
N ASN A 439 11.44 -0.39 -37.18
CA ASN A 439 10.12 -0.59 -36.60
C ASN A 439 9.19 0.64 -36.69
N PHE A 440 9.27 1.39 -37.78
CA PHE A 440 8.48 2.62 -37.98
C PHE A 440 7.01 2.34 -38.29
N VAL A 441 6.14 3.15 -37.70
CA VAL A 441 4.72 3.35 -38.04
C VAL A 441 4.49 4.85 -37.88
N GLY A 442 3.89 5.51 -38.87
CA GLY A 442 3.62 6.95 -38.84
C GLY A 442 2.34 7.29 -38.05
N PRO A 443 2.08 8.60 -37.82
CA PRO A 443 0.80 9.08 -37.33
C PRO A 443 -0.37 8.46 -38.08
N THR A 444 -1.34 7.94 -37.35
CA THR A 444 -2.55 7.32 -37.91
C THR A 444 -3.78 7.91 -37.24
N ILE A 445 -4.74 8.40 -38.02
CA ILE A 445 -6.00 8.97 -37.53
C ILE A 445 -7.16 8.11 -38.06
N ILE A 446 -7.99 7.62 -37.14
CA ILE A 446 -9.15 6.77 -37.42
C ILE A 446 -10.41 7.52 -36.96
N THR A 447 -11.48 7.51 -37.77
CA THR A 447 -12.80 8.05 -37.40
C THR A 447 -13.91 7.04 -37.71
N ASP A 448 -15.16 7.42 -37.45
CA ASP A 448 -16.33 6.54 -37.52
C ASP A 448 -16.16 5.25 -36.67
N VAL A 449 -15.50 5.42 -35.52
CA VAL A 449 -15.24 4.35 -34.54
C VAL A 449 -16.38 4.25 -33.54
N GLU A 450 -16.94 3.06 -33.40
CA GLU A 450 -17.99 2.74 -32.43
C GLU A 450 -17.43 2.12 -31.14
N THR A 451 -18.17 2.26 -30.03
CA THR A 451 -17.65 1.81 -28.72
C THR A 451 -17.47 0.30 -28.60
N TYR A 452 -18.07 -0.51 -29.49
CA TYR A 452 -17.87 -1.97 -29.50
C TYR A 452 -16.57 -2.41 -30.19
N MET A 453 -15.97 -1.55 -31.03
CA MET A 453 -14.81 -1.89 -31.84
C MET A 453 -13.58 -2.17 -30.98
N GLU A 454 -12.76 -3.15 -31.36
CA GLU A 454 -11.58 -3.53 -30.57
C GLU A 454 -10.59 -2.37 -30.44
N CYS A 455 -10.50 -1.53 -31.48
CA CYS A 455 -9.65 -0.34 -31.47
C CYS A 455 -10.06 0.67 -30.38
N TYR A 456 -11.33 0.73 -29.96
CA TYR A 456 -11.79 1.54 -28.83
C TYR A 456 -11.64 0.82 -27.48
N GLN A 457 -12.00 -0.47 -27.44
CA GLN A 457 -12.00 -1.30 -26.22
C GLN A 457 -10.61 -1.62 -25.67
N SER A 458 -9.59 -1.68 -26.54
CA SER A 458 -8.22 -2.07 -26.19
C SER A 458 -7.24 -0.89 -26.17
N GLU A 459 -6.23 -0.96 -25.29
CA GLU A 459 -5.06 -0.09 -25.34
C GLU A 459 -4.26 -0.36 -26.62
N ILE A 460 -4.04 0.69 -27.42
CA ILE A 460 -3.15 0.68 -28.59
C ILE A 460 -1.88 1.41 -28.18
N TYR A 461 -0.74 0.71 -28.19
CA TYR A 461 0.55 1.24 -27.77
C TYR A 461 1.39 1.62 -28.99
N GLY A 462 0.94 2.67 -29.70
CA GLY A 462 1.46 3.11 -30.99
C GLY A 462 0.85 4.46 -31.40
N PRO A 463 1.29 5.08 -32.51
CA PRO A 463 0.92 6.44 -32.88
C PRO A 463 -0.44 6.47 -33.61
N VAL A 464 -1.50 6.06 -32.91
CA VAL A 464 -2.86 5.91 -33.43
C VAL A 464 -3.85 6.71 -32.60
N LEU A 465 -4.53 7.66 -33.23
CA LEU A 465 -5.56 8.50 -32.62
C LEU A 465 -6.94 8.15 -33.18
N ILE A 466 -7.91 7.95 -32.29
CA ILE A 466 -9.33 7.78 -32.64
C ILE A 466 -10.04 9.12 -32.49
N CYS A 467 -10.79 9.56 -33.51
CA CYS A 467 -11.62 10.76 -33.49
C CYS A 467 -13.10 10.37 -33.51
N MET A 468 -13.81 10.67 -32.42
CA MET A 468 -15.25 10.46 -32.25
C MET A 468 -15.97 11.79 -32.02
N GLN A 469 -17.28 11.80 -32.19
CA GLN A 469 -18.15 12.96 -31.98
C GLN A 469 -19.20 12.66 -30.91
N VAL A 470 -19.58 13.68 -30.13
CA VAL A 470 -20.71 13.66 -29.19
C VAL A 470 -21.40 15.03 -29.22
N ASP A 471 -22.67 15.13 -28.82
CA ASP A 471 -23.42 16.39 -28.88
C ASP A 471 -23.13 17.29 -27.67
N THR A 472 -22.79 16.71 -26.51
CA THR A 472 -22.66 17.48 -25.26
C THR A 472 -21.47 17.07 -24.38
N LEU A 473 -21.07 17.98 -23.47
CA LEU A 473 -20.06 17.70 -22.45
C LEU A 473 -20.48 16.57 -21.48
N ASP A 474 -21.77 16.47 -21.15
CA ASP A 474 -22.28 15.43 -20.24
C ASP A 474 -22.22 14.04 -20.91
N GLU A 475 -22.57 13.96 -22.20
CA GLU A 475 -22.40 12.75 -23.00
C GLU A 475 -20.91 12.34 -23.12
N ALA A 476 -20.00 13.31 -23.32
CA ALA A 476 -18.56 13.04 -23.29
C ALA A 476 -18.11 12.43 -21.95
N ILE A 477 -18.59 12.98 -20.82
CA ILE A 477 -18.31 12.48 -19.48
C ILE A 477 -18.82 11.05 -19.30
N ASP A 478 -20.04 10.77 -19.76
CA ASP A 478 -20.66 9.44 -19.63
C ASP A 478 -19.95 8.39 -20.51
N LEU A 479 -19.63 8.72 -21.76
CA LEU A 479 -18.87 7.84 -22.67
C LEU A 479 -17.47 7.53 -22.10
N ILE A 480 -16.80 8.52 -21.50
CA ILE A 480 -15.54 8.31 -20.76
C ILE A 480 -15.78 7.41 -19.55
N ASN A 481 -16.83 7.65 -18.75
CA ASN A 481 -17.10 6.91 -17.51
C ASN A 481 -17.56 5.46 -17.73
N GLN A 482 -18.08 5.14 -18.92
CA GLN A 482 -18.41 3.78 -19.35
C GLN A 482 -17.17 2.98 -19.79
N ASN A 483 -16.11 3.64 -20.28
CA ASN A 483 -14.86 2.97 -20.63
C ASN A 483 -14.20 2.34 -19.37
N LYS A 484 -13.68 1.11 -19.49
CA LYS A 484 -13.07 0.37 -18.37
C LYS A 484 -11.80 1.02 -17.81
N TYR A 485 -11.09 1.82 -18.59
CA TYR A 485 -9.86 2.49 -18.18
C TYR A 485 -10.13 3.86 -17.53
N GLY A 486 -9.27 4.26 -16.58
CA GLY A 486 -9.37 5.57 -15.93
C GLY A 486 -8.05 6.12 -15.39
N ASN A 487 -6.99 6.02 -16.20
CA ASN A 487 -5.67 6.60 -15.93
C ASN A 487 -5.75 8.15 -15.96
N GLY A 488 -6.02 8.75 -17.13
CA GLY A 488 -6.30 10.19 -17.21
C GLY A 488 -7.22 10.62 -18.37
N CYS A 489 -7.64 11.89 -18.35
CA CYS A 489 -8.30 12.57 -19.48
C CYS A 489 -7.89 14.06 -19.56
N SER A 490 -8.04 14.68 -20.72
CA SER A 490 -7.91 16.13 -20.91
C SER A 490 -9.25 16.77 -21.30
N LEU A 491 -9.43 18.04 -20.94
CA LEU A 491 -10.49 18.91 -21.46
C LEU A 491 -9.86 20.20 -22.00
N PHE A 492 -10.27 20.61 -23.20
CA PHE A 492 -9.92 21.89 -23.80
C PHE A 492 -11.15 22.79 -23.78
N THR A 493 -11.06 23.92 -23.07
CA THR A 493 -12.15 24.89 -22.87
C THR A 493 -11.64 26.22 -22.28
N THR A 494 -12.24 27.34 -22.66
CA THR A 494 -12.02 28.63 -21.95
C THR A 494 -12.97 28.83 -20.75
N SER A 495 -13.98 27.98 -20.59
CA SER A 495 -14.98 28.08 -19.53
C SER A 495 -14.60 27.36 -18.24
N GLY A 496 -14.35 28.14 -17.19
CA GLY A 496 -14.16 27.61 -15.83
C GLY A 496 -15.37 26.83 -15.29
N LYS A 497 -16.59 27.07 -15.84
CA LYS A 497 -17.78 26.25 -15.54
C LYS A 497 -17.65 24.86 -16.14
N HIS A 498 -17.27 24.75 -17.42
CA HIS A 498 -17.08 23.46 -18.10
C HIS A 498 -15.96 22.65 -17.46
N ALA A 499 -14.81 23.28 -17.18
CA ALA A 499 -13.71 22.66 -16.46
C ALA A 499 -14.15 22.06 -15.11
N LYS A 500 -14.92 22.81 -14.30
CA LYS A 500 -15.39 22.36 -12.99
C LYS A 500 -16.48 21.27 -13.07
N THR A 501 -17.32 21.30 -14.10
CA THR A 501 -18.30 20.24 -14.38
C THR A 501 -17.57 18.93 -14.72
N PHE A 502 -16.67 18.97 -15.71
CA PHE A 502 -15.86 17.83 -16.14
C PHE A 502 -15.06 17.23 -14.97
N GLN A 503 -14.33 18.05 -14.22
CA GLN A 503 -13.53 17.61 -13.06
C GLN A 503 -14.31 16.83 -11.99
N ARG A 504 -15.60 17.18 -11.81
CA ARG A 504 -16.51 16.53 -10.84
C ARG A 504 -17.27 15.34 -11.43
N GLY A 505 -17.50 15.31 -12.73
CA GLY A 505 -18.22 14.22 -13.43
C GLY A 505 -17.31 13.06 -13.83
N VAL A 506 -16.11 13.32 -14.34
CA VAL A 506 -15.25 12.30 -14.94
C VAL A 506 -14.43 11.52 -13.89
N ASN A 507 -14.49 10.18 -13.95
CA ASN A 507 -13.93 9.26 -12.95
C ASN A 507 -12.54 8.73 -13.35
N VAL A 508 -11.57 9.62 -13.56
CA VAL A 508 -10.16 9.27 -13.84
C VAL A 508 -9.21 9.84 -12.79
N GLY A 509 -8.01 9.26 -12.69
CA GLY A 509 -7.02 9.65 -11.69
C GLY A 509 -6.30 10.98 -11.94
N GLN A 510 -6.07 11.33 -13.21
CA GLN A 510 -5.43 12.60 -13.59
C GLN A 510 -6.27 13.39 -14.60
N ILE A 511 -6.33 14.72 -14.44
CA ILE A 511 -6.98 15.64 -15.40
C ILE A 511 -6.03 16.76 -15.82
N GLY A 512 -5.90 16.94 -17.15
CA GLY A 512 -5.39 18.16 -17.75
C GLY A 512 -6.51 19.10 -18.20
N ILE A 513 -6.40 20.40 -17.92
CA ILE A 513 -7.26 21.45 -18.49
C ILE A 513 -6.42 22.37 -19.36
N ASN A 514 -6.78 22.48 -20.64
CA ASN A 514 -6.05 23.20 -21.69
C ASN A 514 -4.61 22.70 -21.90
N ILE A 515 -4.34 21.44 -21.54
CA ILE A 515 -3.07 20.74 -21.69
C ILE A 515 -3.34 19.29 -22.05
N PRO A 516 -2.42 18.63 -22.78
CA PRO A 516 -2.45 17.18 -22.93
C PRO A 516 -2.13 16.50 -21.59
N LEU A 517 -2.34 15.19 -21.52
CA LEU A 517 -1.99 14.43 -20.32
C LEU A 517 -0.48 14.38 -20.13
N ILE A 518 -0.02 15.05 -19.07
CA ILE A 518 1.39 15.12 -18.68
C ILE A 518 1.75 13.84 -17.92
N ALA A 519 2.79 13.11 -18.34
CA ALA A 519 3.29 11.99 -17.54
C ALA A 519 3.82 12.48 -16.17
N PRO A 520 3.63 11.75 -15.06
CA PRO A 520 4.02 12.22 -13.73
C PRO A 520 5.51 12.57 -13.59
N TYR A 521 5.76 13.71 -12.96
CA TYR A 521 7.05 14.17 -12.41
C TYR A 521 6.90 14.28 -10.88
N GLY A 522 7.93 14.72 -10.15
CA GLY A 522 8.06 14.51 -8.70
C GLY A 522 6.92 15.06 -7.85
N THR A 523 6.24 16.13 -8.27
CA THR A 523 5.08 16.71 -7.56
C THR A 523 3.71 16.30 -8.15
N ALA A 524 3.66 15.38 -9.11
CA ALA A 524 2.41 14.96 -9.76
C ALA A 524 1.95 13.59 -9.25
N VAL A 525 0.86 13.55 -8.47
CA VAL A 525 0.32 12.30 -7.91
C VAL A 525 -0.44 11.49 -8.97
N ARG A 526 -0.05 10.22 -9.17
CA ARG A 526 -0.68 9.27 -10.09
C ARG A 526 -1.71 8.38 -9.38
N THR A 527 -2.87 8.14 -10.01
CA THR A 527 -3.89 7.16 -9.58
C THR A 527 -4.71 6.64 -10.78
N SER A 528 -5.58 5.63 -10.56
CA SER A 528 -6.57 5.16 -11.55
C SER A 528 -7.84 4.60 -10.86
N ASN A 529 -8.99 4.57 -11.59
CA ASN A 529 -10.32 4.09 -11.15
C ASN A 529 -11.14 3.53 -12.35
N LYS A 530 -12.14 2.62 -12.15
CA LYS A 530 -13.50 2.52 -12.82
C LYS A 530 -14.20 1.13 -12.83
N GLY A 531 -15.49 1.10 -13.23
CA GLY A 531 -16.35 -0.05 -13.64
C GLY A 531 -17.79 0.00 -13.06
N SER A 532 -18.87 -0.21 -13.84
CA SER A 532 -20.25 0.32 -13.55
C SER A 532 -21.49 -0.45 -14.10
N PHE A 533 -22.69 -0.25 -13.47
CA PHE A 533 -24.13 -0.62 -13.84
C PHE A 533 -24.78 -1.73 -12.92
N MET A 534 -26.08 -1.82 -12.53
CA MET A 534 -27.18 -0.82 -12.29
C MET A 534 -28.36 -1.35 -11.39
N GLY A 535 -28.95 -0.50 -10.52
CA GLY A 535 -30.16 -0.70 -9.65
C GLY A 535 -29.86 -1.28 -8.24
N GLY A 536 -30.60 -1.09 -7.12
CA GLY A 536 -31.73 -0.24 -6.72
C GLY A 536 -32.61 -0.88 -5.60
N GLY A 537 -32.50 -0.53 -4.29
CA GLY A 537 -33.10 -1.35 -3.19
C GLY A 537 -33.61 -0.70 -1.88
N LYS A 538 -34.39 -1.49 -1.10
CA LYS A 538 -35.02 -1.22 0.23
C LYS A 538 -34.73 -2.37 1.23
N GLU A 539 -35.10 -2.23 2.51
CA GLU A 539 -35.08 -3.35 3.50
C GLU A 539 -35.97 -4.51 3.03
N VAL A 540 -35.41 -5.72 2.95
CA VAL A 540 -36.07 -6.96 2.48
C VAL A 540 -35.60 -8.16 3.30
N PRO A 541 -36.43 -9.20 3.49
CA PRO A 541 -35.96 -10.49 4.01
C PRO A 541 -34.92 -11.11 3.05
N GLY A 542 -33.81 -11.63 3.60
CA GLY A 542 -32.84 -12.40 2.82
C GLY A 542 -33.42 -13.74 2.36
N GLN A 543 -32.91 -14.26 1.25
CA GLN A 543 -33.47 -15.43 0.56
C GLN A 543 -32.73 -16.74 0.85
N ALA A 544 -31.67 -16.71 1.67
CA ALA A 544 -30.95 -17.90 2.12
C ALA A 544 -31.37 -18.33 3.55
N GLU A 545 -30.66 -19.32 4.07
CA GLU A 545 -30.93 -19.99 5.35
C GLU A 545 -31.05 -19.03 6.55
N LEU A 546 -31.85 -19.44 7.53
CA LEU A 546 -31.97 -18.73 8.80
C LEU A 546 -30.81 -19.11 9.73
N ILE A 547 -30.04 -18.10 10.12
CA ILE A 547 -28.99 -18.18 11.12
C ILE A 547 -29.62 -17.95 12.50
N PRO A 548 -29.51 -18.90 13.45
CA PRO A 548 -29.86 -18.65 14.84
C PRO A 548 -28.83 -17.72 15.49
N VAL A 549 -29.31 -16.68 16.16
CA VAL A 549 -28.48 -15.83 17.04
C VAL A 549 -28.78 -16.25 18.48
N GLU A 550 -27.78 -16.85 19.11
CA GLU A 550 -27.84 -17.40 20.46
C GLU A 550 -27.26 -16.41 21.47
N ASP A 551 -27.79 -16.42 22.69
CA ASP A 551 -27.17 -15.80 23.85
C ASP A 551 -26.02 -16.72 24.31
N PRO A 552 -24.74 -16.34 24.17
CA PRO A 552 -23.64 -17.26 24.43
C PRO A 552 -23.60 -17.76 25.87
N ALA A 553 -24.10 -17.00 26.84
CA ALA A 553 -24.07 -17.40 28.24
C ALA A 553 -25.13 -18.46 28.60
N THR A 554 -26.15 -18.65 27.75
CA THR A 554 -27.27 -19.55 28.05
C THR A 554 -27.58 -20.59 26.96
N GLY A 555 -27.05 -20.41 25.75
CA GLY A 555 -27.43 -21.19 24.57
C GLY A 555 -28.84 -20.89 24.04
N GLU A 556 -29.54 -19.89 24.57
CA GLU A 556 -30.88 -19.53 24.13
C GLU A 556 -30.83 -18.81 22.77
N THR A 557 -31.42 -19.40 21.72
CA THR A 557 -31.68 -18.67 20.47
C THR A 557 -32.73 -17.59 20.72
N PHE A 558 -32.33 -16.32 20.68
CA PHE A 558 -33.23 -15.19 20.96
C PHE A 558 -33.58 -14.33 19.74
N ALA A 559 -32.90 -14.55 18.62
CA ALA A 559 -33.27 -13.98 17.33
C ALA A 559 -32.91 -14.94 16.18
N LEU A 560 -33.58 -14.77 15.04
CA LEU A 560 -33.25 -15.43 13.79
C LEU A 560 -32.90 -14.36 12.77
N CYS A 561 -31.85 -14.59 11.98
CA CYS A 561 -31.37 -13.67 10.97
C CYS A 561 -31.18 -14.40 9.64
N HIS A 562 -31.78 -13.93 8.55
CA HIS A 562 -31.51 -14.52 7.24
C HIS A 562 -30.06 -14.27 6.81
N ALA A 563 -29.40 -15.30 6.30
CA ALA A 563 -28.23 -15.13 5.47
C ALA A 563 -28.62 -14.45 4.14
N ALA A 564 -27.72 -13.63 3.59
CA ALA A 564 -27.85 -13.11 2.24
C ALA A 564 -27.48 -14.18 1.21
N SER A 565 -28.40 -14.44 0.28
CA SER A 565 -28.17 -15.29 -0.90
C SER A 565 -27.25 -14.61 -1.92
N GLN A 566 -26.80 -15.33 -2.95
CA GLN A 566 -26.03 -14.74 -4.05
C GLN A 566 -26.81 -13.62 -4.76
N ASP A 567 -28.12 -13.77 -4.91
CA ASP A 567 -28.99 -12.77 -5.53
C ASP A 567 -29.14 -11.52 -4.65
N ASP A 568 -29.24 -11.69 -3.33
CA ASP A 568 -29.29 -10.58 -2.38
C ASP A 568 -27.97 -9.79 -2.39
N ILE A 569 -26.84 -10.51 -2.48
CA ILE A 569 -25.49 -9.94 -2.57
C ILE A 569 -25.34 -9.11 -3.83
N ASN A 570 -25.70 -9.66 -5.00
CA ASN A 570 -25.62 -8.94 -6.28
C ASN A 570 -26.46 -7.66 -6.22
N LYS A 571 -27.75 -7.75 -5.86
CA LYS A 571 -28.67 -6.61 -5.74
C LYS A 571 -28.16 -5.54 -4.78
N ALA A 572 -27.56 -5.92 -3.65
CA ALA A 572 -27.02 -4.97 -2.68
C ALA A 572 -25.75 -4.27 -3.21
N VAL A 573 -24.86 -4.98 -3.89
CA VAL A 573 -23.65 -4.41 -4.51
C VAL A 573 -24.00 -3.47 -5.66
N GLU A 574 -24.95 -3.86 -6.51
CA GLU A 574 -25.50 -3.01 -7.57
C GLU A 574 -26.15 -1.74 -6.98
N THR A 575 -26.95 -1.90 -5.92
CA THR A 575 -27.63 -0.78 -5.23
C THR A 575 -26.63 0.21 -4.65
N ALA A 576 -25.59 -0.29 -3.97
CA ALA A 576 -24.52 0.55 -3.44
C ALA A 576 -23.78 1.27 -4.56
N HIS A 577 -23.58 0.64 -5.72
CA HIS A 577 -22.87 1.27 -6.83
C HIS A 577 -23.66 2.38 -7.52
N GLU A 578 -24.99 2.27 -7.56
CA GLU A 578 -25.83 3.36 -8.06
C GLU A 578 -26.03 4.49 -7.06
N ALA A 579 -26.13 4.19 -5.76
CA ALA A 579 -26.05 5.22 -4.72
C ALA A 579 -24.73 6.00 -4.84
N PHE A 580 -23.62 5.31 -5.12
CA PHE A 580 -22.34 5.93 -5.42
C PHE A 580 -22.37 6.79 -6.71
N LYS A 581 -22.83 6.24 -7.84
CA LYS A 581 -22.81 6.95 -9.15
C LYS A 581 -23.78 8.11 -9.27
N SER A 582 -24.96 8.02 -8.64
CA SER A 582 -25.95 9.11 -8.56
C SER A 582 -25.38 10.40 -7.95
N GLY A 583 -24.30 10.29 -7.17
CA GLY A 583 -23.68 11.42 -6.49
C GLY A 583 -24.39 11.87 -5.22
N VAL A 584 -25.51 11.24 -4.86
CA VAL A 584 -26.32 11.60 -3.68
C VAL A 584 -25.48 11.63 -2.40
N TRP A 585 -24.45 10.79 -2.34
CA TRP A 585 -23.45 10.79 -1.25
C TRP A 585 -22.03 11.11 -1.72
N SER A 586 -21.57 10.48 -2.81
CA SER A 586 -20.20 10.62 -3.30
C SER A 586 -19.85 12.03 -3.81
N ARG A 587 -20.84 12.77 -4.34
CA ARG A 587 -20.70 14.16 -4.80
C ARG A 587 -21.32 15.20 -3.85
N ALA A 588 -21.91 14.75 -2.73
CA ALA A 588 -22.39 15.62 -1.66
C ALA A 588 -21.26 16.50 -1.10
N SER A 589 -21.62 17.63 -0.50
CA SER A 589 -20.64 18.50 0.15
C SER A 589 -20.02 17.80 1.37
N ARG A 590 -18.74 18.09 1.66
CA ARG A 590 -18.08 17.61 2.89
C ARG A 590 -18.88 18.01 4.14
N HIS A 591 -19.45 19.23 4.13
CA HIS A 591 -20.36 19.74 5.17
C HIS A 591 -21.57 18.82 5.38
N HIS A 592 -22.35 18.51 4.32
CA HIS A 592 -23.54 17.67 4.46
C HIS A 592 -23.19 16.27 4.99
N ARG A 593 -22.08 15.67 4.52
CA ARG A 593 -21.62 14.39 5.07
C ARG A 593 -21.23 14.48 6.54
N ALA A 594 -20.54 15.56 6.94
CA ALA A 594 -20.21 15.82 8.34
C ALA A 594 -21.46 16.04 9.22
N ASP A 595 -22.48 16.72 8.70
CA ASP A 595 -23.74 16.95 9.43
C ASP A 595 -24.49 15.62 9.68
N VAL A 596 -24.55 14.72 8.69
CA VAL A 596 -25.12 13.36 8.84
C VAL A 596 -24.33 12.50 9.83
N LEU A 597 -23.00 12.60 9.84
CA LEU A 597 -22.17 11.87 10.82
C LEU A 597 -22.36 12.42 12.25
N GLU A 598 -22.43 13.73 12.44
CA GLU A 598 -22.72 14.34 13.76
C GLU A 598 -24.15 13.99 14.23
N GLN A 599 -25.13 13.96 13.33
CA GLN A 599 -26.49 13.51 13.65
C GLN A 599 -26.51 12.01 14.02
N CYS A 600 -25.73 11.18 13.34
CA CYS A 600 -25.55 9.77 13.72
C CYS A 600 -24.90 9.64 15.11
N ALA A 601 -23.94 10.49 15.45
CA ALA A 601 -23.32 10.52 16.78
C ALA A 601 -24.35 10.85 17.89
N THR A 602 -25.25 11.80 17.61
CA THR A 602 -26.37 12.15 18.50
C THR A 602 -27.35 10.98 18.66
N LEU A 603 -27.90 10.45 17.56
CA LEU A 603 -28.87 9.35 17.60
C LEU A 603 -28.28 8.05 18.17
N LEU A 604 -26.98 7.80 17.97
CA LEU A 604 -26.26 6.69 18.62
C LEU A 604 -26.19 6.86 20.14
N THR A 605 -26.05 8.10 20.63
CA THR A 605 -26.07 8.43 22.06
C THR A 605 -27.45 8.13 22.65
N ASP A 606 -28.52 8.54 21.96
CA ASP A 606 -29.91 8.28 22.39
C ASP A 606 -30.26 6.78 22.39
N ALA A 607 -29.65 6.00 21.48
CA ALA A 607 -29.85 4.56 21.36
C ALA A 607 -29.05 3.69 22.36
N LEU A 608 -28.11 4.27 23.11
CA LEU A 608 -27.25 3.53 24.06
C LEU A 608 -28.02 2.60 25.03
N PRO A 609 -29.16 2.99 25.63
CA PRO A 609 -29.91 2.13 26.55
C PRO A 609 -30.47 0.85 25.91
N GLN A 610 -30.63 0.82 24.58
CA GLN A 610 -31.09 -0.35 23.83
C GLN A 610 -29.91 -1.17 23.27
N LEU A 611 -28.85 -0.48 22.80
CA LEU A 611 -27.67 -1.12 22.23
C LEU A 611 -26.80 -1.85 23.26
N ILE A 612 -26.63 -1.30 24.47
CA ILE A 612 -25.77 -1.90 25.51
C ILE A 612 -26.28 -3.30 25.94
N PRO A 613 -27.57 -3.50 26.29
CA PRO A 613 -28.09 -4.84 26.60
C PRO A 613 -28.05 -5.79 25.40
N LEU A 614 -28.29 -5.30 24.17
CA LEU A 614 -28.23 -6.10 22.95
C LEU A 614 -26.81 -6.62 22.68
N GLU A 615 -25.79 -5.76 22.83
CA GLU A 615 -24.38 -6.14 22.72
C GLU A 615 -23.99 -7.17 23.77
N THR A 616 -24.36 -6.97 25.04
CA THR A 616 -24.14 -7.96 26.10
C THR A 616 -24.78 -9.30 25.75
N ARG A 617 -26.04 -9.32 25.30
CA ARG A 617 -26.76 -10.58 25.00
C ARG A 617 -26.16 -11.34 23.82
N GLN A 618 -25.83 -10.67 22.72
CA GLN A 618 -25.28 -11.35 21.54
C GLN A 618 -23.80 -11.78 21.73
N THR A 619 -23.00 -11.02 22.48
CA THR A 619 -21.55 -11.31 22.64
C THR A 619 -21.23 -12.17 23.85
N GLY A 620 -22.14 -12.28 24.83
CA GLY A 620 -21.87 -12.86 26.14
C GLY A 620 -20.98 -12.00 27.05
N ARG A 621 -20.56 -10.80 26.62
CA ARG A 621 -19.66 -9.90 27.37
C ARG A 621 -20.41 -9.12 28.45
N ALA A 622 -19.75 -8.91 29.59
CA ALA A 622 -20.36 -8.29 30.77
C ALA A 622 -20.88 -6.87 30.50
N ILE A 623 -22.07 -6.55 30.99
CA ILE A 623 -22.73 -5.25 30.80
C ILE A 623 -21.92 -4.10 31.42
N ARG A 624 -21.14 -4.40 32.46
CA ARG A 624 -20.14 -3.51 33.08
C ARG A 624 -19.13 -2.98 32.04
N GLU A 625 -18.66 -3.86 31.17
CA GLU A 625 -17.74 -3.54 30.08
C GLU A 625 -18.47 -2.83 28.93
N MET A 626 -19.66 -3.31 28.54
CA MET A 626 -20.42 -2.70 27.43
C MET A 626 -20.81 -1.26 27.74
N SER A 627 -21.18 -0.99 28.99
CA SER A 627 -21.51 0.35 29.49
C SER A 627 -20.33 1.33 29.43
N ALA A 628 -19.09 0.84 29.40
CA ALA A 628 -17.89 1.66 29.20
C ALA A 628 -17.48 1.75 27.72
N GLN A 629 -17.58 0.66 26.95
CA GLN A 629 -17.13 0.62 25.56
C GLN A 629 -18.11 1.29 24.59
N VAL A 630 -19.40 0.95 24.63
CA VAL A 630 -20.37 1.38 23.59
C VAL A 630 -20.56 2.91 23.53
N PRO A 631 -20.59 3.67 24.65
CA PRO A 631 -20.66 5.13 24.58
C PRO A 631 -19.45 5.79 23.89
N SER A 632 -18.29 5.14 23.88
CA SER A 632 -17.08 5.70 23.23
C SER A 632 -17.18 5.77 21.70
N LEU A 633 -18.07 4.96 21.10
CA LEU A 633 -18.21 4.85 19.63
C LEU A 633 -18.69 6.15 18.97
N VAL A 634 -19.42 6.97 19.72
CA VAL A 634 -19.83 8.33 19.34
C VAL A 634 -18.63 9.17 18.88
N LYS A 635 -17.44 8.97 19.47
CA LYS A 635 -16.21 9.72 19.14
C LYS A 635 -15.77 9.54 17.69
N TRP A 636 -15.95 8.35 17.09
CA TRP A 636 -15.54 8.07 15.71
C TRP A 636 -16.31 8.92 14.70
N PHE A 637 -17.64 8.96 14.84
CA PHE A 637 -18.48 9.78 13.98
C PHE A 637 -18.14 11.27 14.09
N LYS A 638 -17.92 11.77 15.31
CA LYS A 638 -17.51 13.17 15.56
C LYS A 638 -16.12 13.51 15.03
N TYR A 639 -15.15 12.60 15.18
CA TYR A 639 -13.80 12.77 14.65
C TYR A 639 -13.82 12.91 13.11
N TYR A 640 -14.48 11.98 12.41
CA TYR A 640 -14.54 12.04 10.94
C TYR A 640 -15.45 13.15 10.40
N ALA A 641 -16.50 13.55 11.14
CA ALA A 641 -17.25 14.77 10.85
C ALA A 641 -16.38 16.03 10.97
N SER A 642 -15.54 16.09 12.01
CA SER A 642 -14.59 17.19 12.21
C SER A 642 -13.51 17.21 11.12
N LEU A 643 -12.92 16.05 10.80
CA LEU A 643 -11.93 15.89 9.73
C LEU A 643 -12.44 16.45 8.40
N LEU A 644 -13.69 16.14 8.02
CA LEU A 644 -14.30 16.66 6.79
C LEU A 644 -14.42 18.19 6.73
N ARG A 645 -14.44 18.88 7.88
CA ARG A 645 -14.50 20.35 7.95
C ARG A 645 -13.11 21.00 7.91
N VAL A 646 -12.06 20.27 8.29
CA VAL A 646 -10.67 20.79 8.39
C VAL A 646 -9.69 20.21 7.38
N GLU A 647 -10.05 19.16 6.63
CA GLU A 647 -9.19 18.52 5.62
C GLU A 647 -8.81 19.53 4.52
N GLU A 648 -7.53 19.93 4.50
CA GLU A 648 -6.99 20.84 3.51
C GLU A 648 -6.83 20.18 2.12
N ARG A 649 -6.49 20.99 1.11
CA ARG A 649 -6.13 20.51 -0.23
C ARG A 649 -4.75 21.01 -0.59
N SER A 650 -3.86 20.10 -0.95
CA SER A 650 -2.51 20.43 -1.40
C SER A 650 -2.56 21.10 -2.76
N VAL A 651 -2.03 22.33 -2.84
CA VAL A 651 -1.57 22.96 -4.08
C VAL A 651 -0.09 22.61 -4.20
N LEU A 652 0.29 21.84 -5.22
CA LEU A 652 1.63 21.30 -5.34
C LEU A 652 2.50 22.18 -6.23
N PRO A 653 3.80 22.35 -5.93
CA PRO A 653 4.71 23.14 -6.77
C PRO A 653 4.72 22.64 -8.22
N THR A 654 4.70 23.56 -9.16
CA THR A 654 4.74 23.28 -10.60
C THR A 654 5.41 24.44 -11.32
N SER A 655 6.01 24.17 -12.48
CA SER A 655 6.77 25.14 -13.26
C SER A 655 5.90 25.82 -14.32
N GLY A 656 6.25 27.05 -14.69
CA GLY A 656 5.51 27.81 -15.72
C GLY A 656 4.15 28.34 -15.25
N LYS A 657 3.25 28.62 -16.20
CA LYS A 657 1.90 29.15 -15.93
C LYS A 657 0.88 28.03 -15.67
N LEU A 658 1.25 27.11 -14.78
CA LEU A 658 0.45 25.96 -14.38
C LEU A 658 -0.05 26.08 -12.94
N HIS A 659 -1.24 25.57 -12.66
CA HIS A 659 -1.79 25.42 -11.31
C HIS A 659 -2.12 23.95 -11.06
N ASN A 660 -1.31 23.30 -10.22
CA ASN A 660 -1.45 21.87 -9.85
C ASN A 660 -2.05 21.77 -8.44
N PHE A 661 -3.17 21.07 -8.29
CA PHE A 661 -3.75 20.76 -6.99
C PHE A 661 -4.30 19.34 -6.92
N VAL A 662 -4.35 18.79 -5.70
CA VAL A 662 -4.86 17.46 -5.42
C VAL A 662 -6.19 17.54 -4.67
N ASP A 663 -7.18 16.79 -5.14
CA ASP A 663 -8.44 16.54 -4.44
C ASP A 663 -8.53 15.06 -4.05
N ARG A 664 -9.21 14.73 -2.95
CA ARG A 664 -9.50 13.33 -2.58
C ARG A 664 -10.90 12.93 -3.04
N ARG A 665 -10.99 11.77 -3.68
CA ARG A 665 -12.23 11.18 -4.20
C ARG A 665 -12.52 9.86 -3.48
N PRO A 666 -13.78 9.53 -3.14
CA PRO A 666 -14.11 8.19 -2.68
C PRO A 666 -13.87 7.14 -3.76
N LEU A 667 -13.75 5.88 -3.34
CA LEU A 667 -13.35 4.74 -4.17
C LEU A 667 -14.53 4.13 -4.96
N GLY A 668 -15.72 4.05 -4.36
CA GLY A 668 -16.87 3.38 -4.95
C GLY A 668 -17.69 2.60 -3.93
N VAL A 669 -18.05 1.36 -4.29
CA VAL A 669 -18.57 0.37 -3.34
C VAL A 669 -17.42 -0.22 -2.53
N VAL A 670 -17.57 -0.25 -1.21
CA VAL A 670 -16.60 -0.83 -0.29
C VAL A 670 -17.27 -1.89 0.59
N VAL A 671 -16.66 -3.06 0.71
CA VAL A 671 -17.15 -4.17 1.54
C VAL A 671 -16.37 -4.20 2.84
N GLN A 672 -17.09 -4.28 3.95
CA GLN A 672 -16.55 -4.36 5.31
C GLN A 672 -16.94 -5.70 5.92
N ILE A 673 -15.97 -6.50 6.36
CA ILE A 673 -16.21 -7.77 7.05
C ILE A 673 -15.80 -7.61 8.51
N THR A 674 -16.75 -7.77 9.43
CA THR A 674 -16.52 -7.56 10.87
C THR A 674 -16.69 -8.85 11.68
N PRO A 675 -15.88 -9.05 12.74
CA PRO A 675 -15.88 -10.24 13.58
C PRO A 675 -16.96 -10.19 14.66
N PHE A 676 -17.03 -11.24 15.49
CA PHE A 676 -18.07 -11.38 16.51
C PHE A 676 -17.82 -10.62 17.80
N ASN A 677 -16.56 -10.34 18.15
CA ASN A 677 -16.13 -9.99 19.51
C ASN A 677 -16.40 -8.53 19.90
N HIS A 678 -16.14 -7.60 18.99
CA HIS A 678 -16.41 -6.18 19.15
C HIS A 678 -17.24 -5.65 17.96
N PRO A 679 -18.44 -6.20 17.71
CA PRO A 679 -19.10 -6.10 16.40
C PRO A 679 -19.45 -4.65 16.05
N LEU A 680 -20.07 -3.90 16.97
CA LEU A 680 -20.39 -2.49 16.75
C LEU A 680 -19.15 -1.58 16.77
N LEU A 681 -18.14 -1.83 17.63
CA LEU A 681 -16.90 -1.03 17.64
C LEU A 681 -16.16 -1.16 16.31
N ILE A 682 -15.92 -2.39 15.84
CA ILE A 682 -15.17 -2.63 14.60
C ILE A 682 -16.01 -2.19 13.38
N ALA A 683 -17.34 -2.37 13.40
CA ALA A 683 -18.20 -1.78 12.38
C ALA A 683 -18.08 -0.25 12.34
N VAL A 684 -18.12 0.45 13.49
CA VAL A 684 -17.99 1.91 13.55
C VAL A 684 -16.59 2.39 13.13
N LYS A 685 -15.51 1.73 13.56
CA LYS A 685 -14.12 2.01 13.13
C LYS A 685 -13.99 2.05 11.61
N LYS A 686 -14.65 1.12 10.89
CA LYS A 686 -14.63 1.04 9.43
C LYS A 686 -15.69 1.94 8.77
N LEU A 687 -16.91 2.01 9.29
CA LEU A 687 -18.03 2.76 8.71
C LEU A 687 -17.79 4.28 8.71
N ALA A 688 -17.36 4.85 9.83
CA ALA A 688 -17.19 6.29 9.95
C ALA A 688 -16.23 6.91 8.91
N PRO A 689 -14.99 6.39 8.69
CA PRO A 689 -14.12 6.91 7.64
C PRO A 689 -14.64 6.61 6.22
N ALA A 690 -15.26 5.44 6.00
CA ALA A 690 -15.79 5.05 4.69
C ALA A 690 -16.92 5.98 4.21
N LEU A 691 -17.85 6.28 5.12
CA LEU A 691 -18.97 7.18 4.88
C LEU A 691 -18.47 8.63 4.78
N ALA A 692 -17.53 9.07 5.63
CA ALA A 692 -16.93 10.39 5.54
C ALA A 692 -16.27 10.64 4.18
N ALA A 693 -15.50 9.68 3.67
CA ALA A 693 -14.89 9.73 2.34
C ALA A 693 -15.93 9.88 1.22
N GLY A 694 -17.16 9.40 1.41
CA GLY A 694 -18.25 9.44 0.43
C GLY A 694 -18.47 8.13 -0.33
N ASN A 695 -17.99 7.00 0.21
CA ASN A 695 -18.22 5.68 -0.38
C ASN A 695 -19.64 5.18 -0.11
N SER A 696 -20.10 4.21 -0.91
CA SER A 696 -21.24 3.37 -0.53
C SER A 696 -20.71 2.06 0.06
N VAL A 697 -21.29 1.61 1.16
CA VAL A 697 -20.70 0.64 2.08
C VAL A 697 -21.62 -0.58 2.23
N ILE A 698 -21.02 -1.77 2.21
CA ILE A 698 -21.72 -3.02 2.50
C ILE A 698 -21.02 -3.72 3.64
N VAL A 699 -21.72 -3.91 4.76
CA VAL A 699 -21.17 -4.58 5.95
C VAL A 699 -21.67 -6.01 6.01
N LYS A 700 -20.75 -6.98 6.02
CA LYS A 700 -21.01 -8.36 6.44
C LYS A 700 -20.58 -8.48 7.91
N PRO A 701 -21.51 -8.46 8.88
CA PRO A 701 -21.19 -8.75 10.27
C PRO A 701 -20.97 -10.26 10.47
N SER A 702 -20.41 -10.64 11.62
CA SER A 702 -20.42 -12.06 12.01
C SER A 702 -21.86 -12.57 12.14
N GLU A 703 -22.06 -13.79 11.66
CA GLU A 703 -23.25 -14.61 11.85
C GLU A 703 -23.64 -14.78 13.33
N LEU A 704 -22.67 -14.68 14.25
CA LEU A 704 -22.89 -14.82 15.70
C LEU A 704 -23.44 -13.54 16.34
N THR A 705 -23.11 -12.35 15.80
CA THR A 705 -23.47 -11.06 16.41
C THR A 705 -23.93 -9.98 15.41
N PRO A 706 -24.89 -10.28 14.51
CA PRO A 706 -25.30 -9.35 13.45
C PRO A 706 -26.19 -8.19 13.93
N LEU A 707 -26.84 -8.33 15.10
CA LEU A 707 -28.02 -7.55 15.45
C LEU A 707 -27.70 -6.08 15.74
N SER A 708 -26.59 -5.79 16.43
CA SER A 708 -26.19 -4.40 16.71
C SER A 708 -25.76 -3.65 15.45
N THR A 709 -25.19 -4.34 14.45
CA THR A 709 -24.82 -3.75 13.16
C THR A 709 -26.08 -3.44 12.32
N LEU A 710 -27.08 -4.32 12.35
CA LEU A 710 -28.40 -4.07 11.77
C LEU A 710 -29.12 -2.90 12.44
N PHE A 711 -29.00 -2.76 13.78
CA PHE A 711 -29.53 -1.61 14.51
C PHE A 711 -28.83 -0.30 14.09
N LEU A 712 -27.49 -0.30 14.01
CA LEU A 712 -26.71 0.88 13.58
C LEU A 712 -27.11 1.38 12.19
N ALA A 713 -27.45 0.48 11.26
CA ALA A 713 -27.94 0.87 9.93
C ALA A 713 -29.24 1.69 10.01
N LYS A 714 -30.13 1.40 10.96
CA LYS A 714 -31.37 2.16 11.19
C LYS A 714 -31.07 3.55 11.77
N ILE A 715 -30.09 3.65 12.68
CA ILE A 715 -29.59 4.93 13.21
C ILE A 715 -29.00 5.80 12.09
N LEU A 716 -28.14 5.22 11.24
CA LEU A 716 -27.54 5.95 10.11
C LEU A 716 -28.58 6.42 9.09
N HIS A 717 -29.60 5.60 8.80
CA HIS A 717 -30.71 6.03 7.95
C HIS A 717 -31.51 7.20 8.57
N GLN A 718 -31.84 7.12 9.86
CA GLN A 718 -32.50 8.21 10.60
C GLN A 718 -31.64 9.48 10.68
N ALA A 719 -30.31 9.35 10.69
CA ALA A 719 -29.38 10.48 10.64
C ALA A 719 -29.35 11.20 9.28
N GLY A 720 -30.08 10.72 8.28
CA GLY A 720 -30.13 11.29 6.94
C GLY A 720 -29.19 10.63 5.93
N LEU A 721 -28.61 9.45 6.24
CA LEU A 721 -27.82 8.72 5.26
C LEU A 721 -28.73 8.25 4.10
N PRO A 722 -28.43 8.60 2.83
CA PRO A 722 -29.29 8.26 1.71
C PRO A 722 -29.45 6.74 1.50
N SER A 723 -30.62 6.33 1.03
CA SER A 723 -30.91 4.92 0.71
C SER A 723 -29.90 4.35 -0.30
N GLY A 724 -29.49 3.10 -0.08
CA GLY A 724 -28.48 2.42 -0.89
C GLY A 724 -27.03 2.75 -0.53
N VAL A 725 -26.74 3.82 0.20
CA VAL A 725 -25.37 4.17 0.62
C VAL A 725 -24.83 3.20 1.68
N LEU A 726 -25.70 2.57 2.47
CA LEU A 726 -25.35 1.50 3.40
C LEU A 726 -26.26 0.29 3.17
N SER A 727 -25.67 -0.91 3.08
CA SER A 727 -26.36 -2.19 3.24
C SER A 727 -25.67 -3.03 4.31
N VAL A 728 -26.43 -3.83 5.05
CA VAL A 728 -25.89 -4.80 6.01
C VAL A 728 -26.38 -6.19 5.59
N LEU A 729 -25.45 -7.11 5.34
CA LEU A 729 -25.71 -8.45 4.82
C LEU A 729 -25.15 -9.52 5.75
N PRO A 730 -25.94 -9.96 6.75
CA PRO A 730 -25.61 -11.13 7.56
C PRO A 730 -25.46 -12.39 6.68
N GLY A 731 -24.69 -13.35 7.16
CA GLY A 731 -24.34 -14.55 6.40
C GLY A 731 -23.05 -15.18 6.91
N TYR A 732 -22.62 -16.30 6.30
CA TYR A 732 -21.36 -16.94 6.66
C TYR A 732 -20.17 -16.36 5.89
N GLY A 733 -18.97 -16.42 6.48
CA GLY A 733 -17.73 -15.97 5.82
C GLY A 733 -17.42 -16.75 4.53
N ALA A 734 -17.62 -18.07 4.55
CA ALA A 734 -17.29 -18.96 3.43
C ALA A 734 -18.19 -18.81 2.19
N THR A 735 -19.43 -18.34 2.37
CA THR A 735 -20.42 -18.13 1.30
C THR A 735 -20.63 -16.63 1.05
N THR A 736 -21.41 -15.95 1.89
CA THR A 736 -21.75 -14.53 1.75
C THR A 736 -20.52 -13.63 1.73
N GLY A 737 -19.56 -13.85 2.64
CA GLY A 737 -18.31 -13.09 2.68
C GLY A 737 -17.48 -13.26 1.41
N LYS A 738 -17.27 -14.52 0.98
CA LYS A 738 -16.56 -14.86 -0.26
C LYS A 738 -17.20 -14.24 -1.50
N ALA A 739 -18.53 -14.34 -1.63
CA ALA A 739 -19.27 -13.81 -2.77
C ALA A 739 -19.15 -12.28 -2.86
N LEU A 740 -19.29 -11.58 -1.73
CA LEU A 740 -19.13 -10.12 -1.66
C LEU A 740 -17.74 -9.66 -2.12
N VAL A 741 -16.66 -10.25 -1.59
CA VAL A 741 -15.28 -9.83 -1.93
C VAL A 741 -14.87 -10.24 -3.35
N SER A 742 -15.56 -11.20 -3.95
CA SER A 742 -15.36 -11.60 -5.35
C SER A 742 -16.04 -10.66 -6.35
N HIS A 743 -16.97 -9.79 -5.92
CA HIS A 743 -17.83 -9.05 -6.84
C HIS A 743 -17.08 -7.91 -7.58
N PRO A 744 -17.15 -7.82 -8.92
CA PRO A 744 -16.29 -6.93 -9.74
C PRO A 744 -16.55 -5.42 -9.60
N LEU A 745 -17.66 -5.04 -8.96
CA LEU A 745 -17.98 -3.64 -8.62
C LEU A 745 -17.34 -3.16 -7.30
N VAL A 746 -16.80 -4.08 -6.48
CA VAL A 746 -16.19 -3.73 -5.19
C VAL A 746 -14.81 -3.11 -5.42
N ARG A 747 -14.60 -1.90 -4.87
CA ARG A 747 -13.37 -1.10 -5.04
C ARG A 747 -12.45 -1.12 -3.83
N LYS A 748 -12.98 -1.52 -2.67
CA LYS A 748 -12.20 -1.82 -1.47
C LYS A 748 -12.84 -2.94 -0.66
N VAL A 749 -12.01 -3.79 -0.08
CA VAL A 749 -12.38 -4.69 1.01
C VAL A 749 -11.61 -4.31 2.25
N ASP A 750 -12.32 -4.26 3.38
CA ASP A 750 -11.76 -3.98 4.70
C ASP A 750 -12.26 -5.05 5.68
N VAL A 751 -11.37 -5.97 6.07
CA VAL A 751 -11.70 -7.13 6.90
C VAL A 751 -11.05 -7.06 8.27
N THR A 752 -11.76 -7.53 9.29
CA THR A 752 -11.15 -7.92 10.55
C THR A 752 -11.47 -9.38 10.87
N GLY A 753 -10.47 -10.18 11.22
CA GLY A 753 -10.63 -11.59 11.57
C GLY A 753 -9.34 -12.41 11.56
N GLY A 754 -9.44 -13.73 11.68
CA GLY A 754 -8.24 -14.60 11.77
C GLY A 754 -7.35 -14.58 10.52
N THR A 755 -6.04 -14.67 10.72
CA THR A 755 -5.00 -14.49 9.68
C THR A 755 -5.17 -15.38 8.45
N ALA A 756 -5.61 -16.64 8.61
CA ALA A 756 -5.87 -17.54 7.50
C ALA A 756 -7.03 -17.05 6.60
N ALA A 757 -8.11 -16.53 7.21
CA ALA A 757 -9.23 -15.95 6.47
C ALA A 757 -8.82 -14.64 5.77
N GLY A 758 -8.02 -13.80 6.43
CA GLY A 758 -7.43 -12.60 5.85
C GLY A 758 -6.56 -12.87 4.63
N LYS A 759 -5.68 -13.88 4.68
CA LYS A 759 -4.86 -14.28 3.52
C LYS A 759 -5.73 -14.81 2.37
N ALA A 760 -6.76 -15.61 2.67
CA ALA A 760 -7.70 -16.12 1.67
C ALA A 760 -8.52 -15.03 0.98
N ILE A 761 -9.08 -14.08 1.74
CA ILE A 761 -9.82 -12.93 1.20
C ILE A 761 -8.89 -12.04 0.37
N GLY A 762 -7.69 -11.72 0.88
CA GLY A 762 -6.71 -10.89 0.17
C GLY A 762 -6.33 -11.43 -1.21
N SER A 763 -6.26 -12.75 -1.38
CA SER A 763 -6.02 -13.40 -2.68
C SER A 763 -7.18 -13.25 -3.67
N ILE A 764 -8.43 -13.14 -3.20
CA ILE A 764 -9.61 -12.93 -4.05
C ILE A 764 -9.69 -11.44 -4.46
N VAL A 765 -9.53 -10.55 -3.48
CA VAL A 765 -9.48 -9.09 -3.67
C VAL A 765 -8.34 -8.71 -4.64
N GLY A 766 -7.24 -9.48 -4.59
CA GLY A 766 -6.15 -9.48 -5.56
C GLY A 766 -6.63 -9.45 -7.01
N GLY A 767 -7.42 -10.45 -7.40
CA GLY A 767 -7.83 -10.67 -8.79
C GLY A 767 -8.78 -9.61 -9.35
N ASN A 768 -9.38 -8.80 -8.47
CA ASN A 768 -10.25 -7.68 -8.78
C ASN A 768 -9.52 -6.32 -8.80
N LEU A 769 -8.22 -6.28 -8.46
CA LEU A 769 -7.40 -5.07 -8.28
C LEU A 769 -8.03 -4.04 -7.32
N ALA A 770 -8.85 -4.51 -6.36
CA ALA A 770 -9.49 -3.66 -5.37
C ALA A 770 -8.54 -3.35 -4.20
N LYS A 771 -8.72 -2.18 -3.55
CA LYS A 771 -7.92 -1.83 -2.37
C LYS A 771 -8.20 -2.80 -1.23
N TYR A 772 -7.18 -3.16 -0.45
CA TYR A 772 -7.32 -4.11 0.64
C TYR A 772 -6.77 -3.54 1.95
N THR A 773 -7.59 -3.57 3.00
CA THR A 773 -7.18 -3.42 4.40
C THR A 773 -7.57 -4.68 5.15
N ALA A 774 -6.67 -5.15 6.02
CA ALA A 774 -6.92 -6.29 6.89
C ALA A 774 -6.31 -6.00 8.26
N GLU A 775 -7.11 -6.04 9.31
CA GLU A 775 -6.61 -6.17 10.68
C GLU A 775 -6.82 -7.62 11.12
N LEU A 776 -5.75 -8.32 11.44
CA LEU A 776 -5.76 -9.77 11.64
C LEU A 776 -5.35 -10.14 13.07
N GLY A 777 -5.14 -11.43 13.32
CA GLY A 777 -4.89 -11.97 14.66
C GLY A 777 -3.73 -11.31 15.40
N GLY A 778 -3.71 -11.47 16.71
CA GLY A 778 -2.65 -10.92 17.55
C GLY A 778 -2.23 -11.85 18.69
N LYS A 779 -1.10 -11.49 19.29
CA LYS A 779 -0.51 -12.17 20.44
C LYS A 779 0.30 -11.17 21.25
N ALA A 780 -0.38 -10.09 21.69
CA ALA A 780 0.26 -8.90 22.21
C ALA A 780 1.17 -9.22 23.41
N PRO A 781 2.46 -8.83 23.36
CA PRO A 781 3.34 -8.90 24.52
C PRO A 781 3.03 -7.73 25.47
N LEU A 782 3.20 -7.95 26.78
CA LEU A 782 3.15 -6.90 27.79
C LEU A 782 4.37 -7.05 28.71
N LEU A 783 5.30 -6.09 28.61
CA LEU A 783 6.54 -6.05 29.37
C LEU A 783 6.32 -5.33 30.71
N VAL A 784 6.88 -5.87 31.79
CA VAL A 784 6.89 -5.23 33.12
C VAL A 784 8.32 -5.22 33.65
N PHE A 785 8.92 -4.02 33.68
CA PHE A 785 10.27 -3.79 34.20
C PHE A 785 10.26 -3.54 35.72
N GLU A 786 11.40 -3.71 36.38
CA GLU A 786 11.58 -3.50 37.83
C GLU A 786 11.10 -2.12 38.31
N LYS A 787 11.21 -1.10 37.44
CA LYS A 787 10.80 0.29 37.71
C LYS A 787 9.31 0.53 37.48
N ALA A 788 8.52 -0.50 37.18
CA ALA A 788 7.07 -0.38 37.06
C ALA A 788 6.41 -0.15 38.43
N ASN A 789 5.28 0.55 38.44
CA ASN A 789 4.38 0.42 39.58
C ASN A 789 3.65 -0.93 39.48
N ILE A 790 4.03 -1.90 40.32
CA ILE A 790 3.56 -3.29 40.24
C ILE A 790 2.02 -3.38 40.35
N ASP A 791 1.40 -2.65 41.27
CA ASP A 791 -0.07 -2.68 41.41
C ASP A 791 -0.80 -2.11 40.18
N ALA A 792 -0.27 -1.05 39.56
CA ALA A 792 -0.79 -0.52 38.31
C ALA A 792 -0.57 -1.50 37.15
N ALA A 793 0.61 -2.13 37.06
CA ALA A 793 0.92 -3.13 36.05
C ALA A 793 0.03 -4.38 36.17
N VAL A 794 -0.23 -4.89 37.38
CA VAL A 794 -1.16 -6.01 37.61
C VAL A 794 -2.60 -5.66 37.23
N ASN A 795 -3.05 -4.43 37.50
CA ASN A 795 -4.34 -3.94 37.00
C ASN A 795 -4.36 -3.84 35.46
N GLY A 796 -3.25 -3.38 34.87
CA GLY A 796 -3.03 -3.27 33.43
C GLY A 796 -3.06 -4.61 32.71
N ILE A 797 -2.34 -5.61 33.23
CA ILE A 797 -2.38 -7.01 32.78
C ILE A 797 -3.82 -7.51 32.84
N ALA A 798 -4.48 -7.43 33.99
CA ALA A 798 -5.83 -7.96 34.14
C ALA A 798 -6.83 -7.31 33.16
N PHE A 799 -6.72 -6.00 32.91
CA PHE A 799 -7.52 -5.28 31.92
C PHE A 799 -7.16 -5.67 30.48
N GLY A 800 -5.88 -5.70 30.11
CA GLY A 800 -5.43 -6.05 28.76
C GLY A 800 -5.68 -7.51 28.38
N SER A 801 -5.77 -8.41 29.36
CA SER A 801 -5.84 -9.87 29.18
C SER A 801 -7.25 -10.45 29.25
N PHE A 802 -8.09 -9.98 30.17
CA PHE A 802 -9.35 -10.65 30.54
C PHE A 802 -10.62 -9.86 30.17
N ILE A 803 -10.48 -8.59 29.73
CA ILE A 803 -11.59 -7.83 29.15
C ILE A 803 -12.13 -8.56 27.90
N ALA A 804 -13.43 -8.48 27.60
CA ALA A 804 -14.09 -9.26 26.56
C ALA A 804 -13.90 -10.80 26.69
N SER A 805 -13.62 -11.30 27.90
CA SER A 805 -13.24 -12.69 28.14
C SER A 805 -11.97 -13.10 27.38
N GLY A 806 -11.04 -12.17 27.14
CA GLY A 806 -9.81 -12.38 26.38
C GLY A 806 -10.01 -12.59 24.87
N GLN A 807 -11.22 -12.38 24.34
CA GLN A 807 -11.55 -12.52 22.92
C GLN A 807 -11.25 -11.22 22.16
N THR A 808 -10.02 -10.72 22.27
CA THR A 808 -9.58 -9.43 21.73
C THR A 808 -8.33 -9.62 20.90
N CYS A 809 -8.27 -9.06 19.68
CA CYS A 809 -7.10 -9.15 18.80
C CYS A 809 -5.82 -8.57 19.44
N VAL A 810 -5.95 -7.54 20.26
CA VAL A 810 -4.86 -6.95 21.07
C VAL A 810 -4.83 -7.48 22.51
N ALA A 811 -5.38 -8.65 22.82
CA ALA A 811 -5.30 -9.20 24.18
C ALA A 811 -3.84 -9.42 24.61
N SER A 812 -3.45 -8.84 25.75
CA SER A 812 -2.14 -9.04 26.38
C SER A 812 -2.02 -10.50 26.81
N THR A 813 -1.43 -11.35 25.98
CA THR A 813 -1.46 -12.81 26.18
C THR A 813 -0.09 -13.41 26.49
N ARG A 814 0.98 -12.65 26.24
CA ARG A 814 2.36 -12.97 26.64
C ARG A 814 2.83 -11.90 27.62
N ILE A 815 2.81 -12.21 28.91
CA ILE A 815 3.26 -11.29 29.96
C ILE A 815 4.74 -11.58 30.20
N ILE A 816 5.58 -10.56 30.02
CA ILE A 816 7.04 -10.66 30.07
C ILE A 816 7.47 -9.81 31.26
N VAL A 817 7.98 -10.42 32.33
CA VAL A 817 8.20 -9.77 33.63
C VAL A 817 9.65 -9.90 34.04
N GLN A 818 10.27 -8.80 34.48
CA GLN A 818 11.67 -8.85 34.90
C GLN A 818 11.82 -9.71 36.16
N ASP A 819 12.83 -10.58 36.16
CA ASP A 819 12.94 -11.65 37.17
C ASP A 819 13.07 -11.12 38.61
N SER A 820 13.64 -9.92 38.78
CA SER A 820 13.76 -9.22 40.06
C SER A 820 12.41 -8.89 40.73
N ILE A 821 11.30 -8.81 39.98
CA ILE A 821 9.95 -8.52 40.48
C ILE A 821 8.92 -9.64 40.21
N MET A 822 9.33 -10.73 39.55
CA MET A 822 8.46 -11.83 39.11
C MET A 822 7.55 -12.36 40.22
N VAL A 823 8.12 -12.67 41.40
CA VAL A 823 7.39 -13.27 42.53
C VAL A 823 6.24 -12.36 43.01
N GLU A 824 6.49 -11.07 43.17
CA GLU A 824 5.49 -10.11 43.65
C GLU A 824 4.38 -9.89 42.61
N VAL A 825 4.75 -9.78 41.32
CA VAL A 825 3.80 -9.67 40.21
C VAL A 825 2.89 -10.89 40.15
N LEU A 826 3.44 -12.11 40.22
CA LEU A 826 2.67 -13.36 40.16
C LEU A 826 1.70 -13.51 41.35
N GLU A 827 2.11 -13.15 42.57
CA GLU A 827 1.25 -13.26 43.75
C GLU A 827 0.08 -12.26 43.73
N LYS A 828 0.36 -11.00 43.38
CA LYS A 828 -0.69 -9.97 43.19
C LYS A 828 -1.60 -10.31 42.01
N LEU A 829 -1.05 -10.80 40.90
CA LEU A 829 -1.83 -11.22 39.72
C LEU A 829 -2.74 -12.41 40.03
N LYS A 830 -2.24 -13.43 40.73
CA LYS A 830 -3.05 -14.56 41.21
C LYS A 830 -4.24 -14.08 42.05
N THR A 831 -4.00 -13.20 43.01
CA THR A 831 -5.06 -12.61 43.86
C THR A 831 -6.06 -11.80 43.02
N LYS A 832 -5.57 -11.01 42.05
CA LYS A 832 -6.42 -10.24 41.12
C LYS A 832 -7.33 -11.15 40.31
N VAL A 833 -6.78 -12.21 39.72
CA VAL A 833 -7.49 -13.17 38.87
C VAL A 833 -8.52 -13.97 39.66
N GLN A 834 -8.18 -14.47 40.85
CA GLN A 834 -9.14 -15.11 41.76
C GLN A 834 -10.30 -14.17 42.13
N GLY A 835 -10.02 -12.87 42.29
CA GLY A 835 -11.01 -11.83 42.51
C GLY A 835 -11.85 -11.45 41.27
N ILE A 836 -11.45 -11.86 40.06
CA ILE A 836 -12.30 -11.81 38.86
C ILE A 836 -13.19 -13.04 38.85
N THR A 837 -12.63 -14.25 39.00
CA THR A 837 -13.37 -15.53 38.99
C THR A 837 -14.52 -15.55 40.01
N SER A 838 -14.29 -15.07 41.23
CA SER A 838 -15.33 -15.00 42.28
C SER A 838 -16.43 -13.97 42.04
N ARG A 839 -16.26 -13.10 41.03
CA ARG A 839 -17.26 -12.12 40.56
C ARG A 839 -17.59 -12.32 39.09
N MET A 840 -17.50 -13.55 38.59
CA MET A 840 -18.19 -13.95 37.37
C MET A 840 -19.61 -14.36 37.72
N GLY A 841 -20.56 -14.03 36.86
CA GLY A 841 -21.98 -14.33 37.02
C GLY A 841 -22.72 -14.09 35.70
N ALA A 842 -24.00 -13.75 35.77
CA ALA A 842 -24.77 -13.40 34.57
C ALA A 842 -24.10 -12.21 33.85
N PRO A 843 -23.91 -12.22 32.51
CA PRO A 843 -23.34 -11.07 31.80
C PRO A 843 -24.17 -9.78 31.95
N THR A 844 -25.46 -9.90 32.23
CA THR A 844 -26.37 -8.77 32.50
C THR A 844 -26.26 -8.19 33.92
N ASN A 845 -25.46 -8.80 34.81
CA ASN A 845 -25.19 -8.28 36.15
C ASN A 845 -24.07 -7.22 36.09
N PRO A 846 -24.29 -5.97 36.55
CA PRO A 846 -23.28 -4.91 36.51
C PRO A 846 -22.06 -5.13 37.42
N GLU A 847 -22.17 -6.04 38.39
CA GLU A 847 -21.03 -6.48 39.22
C GLU A 847 -20.24 -7.65 38.59
N SER A 848 -20.76 -8.27 37.53
CA SER A 848 -20.04 -9.32 36.80
C SER A 848 -18.80 -8.75 36.11
N MET A 849 -17.63 -9.32 36.42
CA MET A 849 -16.34 -8.81 35.95
C MET A 849 -15.89 -9.40 34.61
N MET A 850 -16.40 -10.57 34.23
CA MET A 850 -16.08 -11.24 32.96
C MET A 850 -17.28 -12.07 32.50
N GLY A 851 -17.46 -12.15 31.18
CA GLY A 851 -18.57 -12.87 30.55
C GLY A 851 -18.24 -14.31 30.18
N SER A 852 -19.04 -14.89 29.27
CA SER A 852 -18.72 -16.17 28.63
C SER A 852 -17.74 -15.98 27.45
N LEU A 853 -17.30 -17.08 26.86
CA LEU A 853 -16.82 -17.08 25.47
C LEU A 853 -18.03 -16.98 24.49
N ILE A 854 -17.76 -16.73 23.20
CA ILE A 854 -18.82 -16.61 22.19
C ILE A 854 -19.50 -17.96 21.85
N SER A 855 -18.81 -19.09 22.02
CA SER A 855 -19.32 -20.40 21.63
C SER A 855 -18.58 -21.57 22.28
N GLU A 856 -19.25 -22.72 22.34
CA GLU A 856 -18.66 -24.01 22.74
C GLU A 856 -17.45 -24.41 21.87
N LYS A 857 -17.45 -24.01 20.58
CA LYS A 857 -16.31 -24.23 19.69
C LYS A 857 -15.08 -23.44 20.14
N GLN A 858 -15.27 -22.19 20.59
CA GLN A 858 -14.18 -21.36 21.09
C GLN A 858 -13.64 -21.91 22.41
N LEU A 859 -14.52 -22.35 23.32
CA LEU A 859 -14.12 -23.00 24.57
C LEU A 859 -13.22 -24.21 24.33
N LYS A 860 -13.60 -25.12 23.42
CA LYS A 860 -12.81 -26.32 23.11
C LYS A 860 -11.43 -26.00 22.52
N HIS A 861 -11.28 -24.88 21.81
CA HIS A 861 -9.97 -24.40 21.33
C HIS A 861 -9.10 -23.90 22.49
N VAL A 862 -9.69 -23.13 23.41
CA VAL A 862 -9.01 -22.67 24.65
C VAL A 862 -8.59 -23.86 25.51
N GLU A 863 -9.51 -24.80 25.79
CA GLU A 863 -9.24 -26.03 26.55
C GLU A 863 -8.11 -26.84 25.91
N LYS A 864 -8.13 -27.04 24.58
CA LYS A 864 -7.07 -27.76 23.86
C LYS A 864 -5.69 -27.14 24.09
N LEU A 865 -5.55 -25.83 23.89
CA LEU A 865 -4.25 -25.14 24.02
C LEU A 865 -3.74 -25.11 25.47
N VAL A 866 -4.65 -24.96 26.45
CA VAL A 866 -4.28 -25.02 27.87
C VAL A 866 -3.85 -26.43 28.26
N ASN A 867 -4.66 -27.45 27.94
CA ASN A 867 -4.34 -28.84 28.28
C ASN A 867 -3.02 -29.27 27.64
N GLN A 868 -2.79 -28.94 26.36
CA GLN A 868 -1.52 -29.22 25.69
C GLN A 868 -0.33 -28.61 26.43
N ALA A 869 -0.41 -27.37 26.91
CA ALA A 869 0.67 -26.71 27.64
C ALA A 869 0.96 -27.33 29.03
N LEU A 870 -0.08 -27.85 29.69
CA LEU A 870 0.02 -28.52 30.99
C LEU A 870 0.51 -29.97 30.87
N GLU A 871 -0.05 -30.73 29.92
CA GLU A 871 0.27 -32.15 29.69
C GLU A 871 1.69 -32.36 29.17
N THR A 872 2.19 -31.44 28.34
CA THR A 872 3.60 -31.43 27.89
C THR A 872 4.58 -30.93 28.97
N GLY A 873 4.07 -30.34 30.05
CA GLY A 873 4.89 -29.75 31.11
C GLY A 873 5.65 -28.49 30.71
N PHE A 874 5.33 -27.84 29.58
CA PHE A 874 5.89 -26.52 29.24
C PHE A 874 5.38 -25.41 30.16
N GLY A 875 4.20 -25.58 30.76
CA GLY A 875 3.65 -24.64 31.72
C GLY A 875 2.91 -25.30 32.88
N VAL A 876 2.69 -24.53 33.94
CA VAL A 876 1.90 -24.90 35.12
C VAL A 876 0.85 -23.82 35.37
N ALA A 877 -0.39 -24.21 35.65
CA ALA A 877 -1.45 -23.27 36.00
C ALA A 877 -1.22 -22.70 37.41
N LEU A 878 -0.88 -21.40 37.50
CA LEU A 878 -0.80 -20.67 38.77
C LEU A 878 -2.20 -20.44 39.36
N THR A 879 -3.19 -20.24 38.48
CA THR A 879 -4.63 -20.19 38.80
C THR A 879 -5.48 -20.36 37.53
N GLY A 880 -6.74 -20.74 37.70
CA GLY A 880 -7.69 -21.01 36.61
C GLY A 880 -7.51 -22.40 35.97
N ALA A 881 -7.40 -22.41 34.64
CA ALA A 881 -7.21 -23.56 33.75
C ALA A 881 -8.38 -24.56 33.68
N ARG A 882 -9.61 -24.14 33.99
CA ARG A 882 -10.79 -25.01 33.98
C ARG A 882 -12.04 -24.34 33.40
N ARG A 883 -12.89 -25.16 32.80
CA ARG A 883 -14.28 -24.84 32.48
C ARG A 883 -15.06 -24.58 33.77
N MET A 884 -15.84 -23.50 33.79
CA MET A 884 -16.71 -23.20 34.93
C MET A 884 -17.99 -24.05 34.86
N THR A 885 -18.42 -24.55 36.00
CA THR A 885 -19.65 -25.37 36.16
C THR A 885 -20.30 -25.06 37.51
N GLY A 886 -21.57 -25.40 37.66
CA GLY A 886 -22.35 -25.05 38.85
C GLY A 886 -22.77 -23.57 38.86
N THR A 887 -23.19 -23.09 40.03
CA THR A 887 -23.79 -21.75 40.20
C THR A 887 -22.77 -20.70 40.64
N SER A 888 -22.84 -19.50 40.07
CA SER A 888 -22.07 -18.33 40.47
C SER A 888 -22.25 -18.00 41.95
N PRO A 889 -21.17 -17.70 42.69
CA PRO A 889 -21.25 -17.16 44.05
C PRO A 889 -21.69 -15.68 44.09
N LEU A 890 -21.73 -14.98 42.95
CA LEU A 890 -22.13 -13.57 42.86
C LEU A 890 -23.66 -13.42 42.81
N ASP A 891 -24.33 -14.23 41.98
CA ASP A 891 -25.75 -14.07 41.66
C ASP A 891 -26.53 -15.39 41.45
N GLY A 892 -25.88 -16.54 41.67
CA GLY A 892 -26.50 -17.86 41.48
C GLY A 892 -26.62 -18.29 40.01
N PHE A 893 -26.09 -17.53 39.04
CA PHE A 893 -26.14 -17.89 37.63
C PHE A 893 -25.48 -19.25 37.35
N ASP A 894 -26.16 -20.13 36.62
CA ASP A 894 -25.68 -21.47 36.29
C ASP A 894 -24.73 -21.46 35.08
N PHE A 895 -23.43 -21.61 35.34
CA PHE A 895 -22.38 -21.63 34.31
C PHE A 895 -22.47 -22.82 33.37
N SER A 896 -23.17 -23.91 33.72
CA SER A 896 -23.28 -25.09 32.85
C SER A 896 -24.08 -24.83 31.57
N LYS A 897 -24.81 -23.72 31.50
CA LYS A 897 -25.61 -23.28 30.35
C LYS A 897 -24.80 -22.65 29.22
N GLY A 898 -23.54 -22.29 29.46
CA GLY A 898 -22.71 -21.56 28.49
C GLY A 898 -21.23 -21.95 28.51
N PRO A 899 -20.43 -21.43 27.57
CA PRO A 899 -19.01 -21.70 27.46
C PRO A 899 -18.21 -20.75 28.37
N PHE A 900 -18.34 -20.93 29.69
CA PHE A 900 -17.59 -20.17 30.70
C PHE A 900 -16.25 -20.86 31.03
N TYR A 901 -15.18 -20.09 31.12
CA TYR A 901 -13.83 -20.56 31.44
C TYR A 901 -13.19 -19.65 32.50
N GLU A 902 -12.48 -20.24 33.47
CA GLU A 902 -11.78 -19.46 34.49
C GLU A 902 -10.70 -18.57 33.83
N PRO A 903 -10.55 -17.30 34.23
CA PRO A 903 -9.40 -16.50 33.81
C PRO A 903 -8.12 -17.18 34.33
N THR A 904 -7.20 -17.45 33.42
CA THR A 904 -6.12 -18.44 33.61
C THR A 904 -4.75 -17.81 33.46
N VAL A 905 -3.85 -18.12 34.40
CA VAL A 905 -2.45 -17.70 34.38
C VAL A 905 -1.57 -18.95 34.36
N ILE A 906 -0.82 -19.12 33.27
CA ILE A 906 0.16 -20.19 33.10
C ILE A 906 1.56 -19.61 33.30
N VAL A 907 2.34 -20.21 34.18
CA VAL A 907 3.76 -19.90 34.41
C VAL A 907 4.64 -21.02 33.83
N PRO A 908 5.96 -20.81 33.62
CA PRO A 908 6.83 -21.82 33.03
C PRO A 908 6.88 -23.13 33.83
N GLY A 909 7.08 -24.24 33.12
CA GLY A 909 7.38 -25.52 33.73
C GLY A 909 8.74 -25.51 34.43
N LYS A 910 8.93 -26.37 35.44
CA LYS A 910 10.16 -26.40 36.24
C LYS A 910 11.42 -26.66 35.39
N ASP A 911 11.30 -27.53 34.41
CA ASP A 911 12.41 -28.03 33.59
C ASP A 911 12.23 -27.68 32.09
N ASN A 912 11.28 -26.79 31.76
CA ASN A 912 10.87 -26.46 30.39
C ASN A 912 10.56 -24.97 30.23
N ASN A 913 10.99 -24.36 29.11
CA ASN A 913 10.69 -22.96 28.82
C ASN A 913 9.33 -22.80 28.09
N ILE A 914 8.45 -21.94 28.63
CA ILE A 914 7.11 -21.65 28.10
C ILE A 914 7.13 -21.11 26.66
N VAL A 915 8.24 -20.49 26.22
CA VAL A 915 8.39 -19.93 24.87
C VAL A 915 8.37 -20.97 23.75
N HIS A 916 8.45 -22.26 24.08
CA HIS A 916 8.34 -23.38 23.13
C HIS A 916 6.93 -24.01 23.10
N ALA A 917 6.02 -23.59 23.97
CA ALA A 917 4.66 -24.12 24.00
C ALA A 917 3.81 -23.59 22.82
N SER A 918 2.94 -24.42 22.24
CA SER A 918 1.95 -23.95 21.25
C SER A 918 1.18 -22.72 21.72
N ILE A 919 0.82 -22.64 23.02
CA ILE A 919 0.09 -21.50 23.59
C ILE A 919 0.91 -20.19 23.69
N TRP A 920 2.24 -20.22 23.49
CA TRP A 920 3.05 -19.00 23.32
C TRP A 920 2.91 -18.43 21.90
N HIS A 921 2.87 -19.28 20.88
CA HIS A 921 2.79 -18.88 19.48
C HIS A 921 1.36 -18.69 18.97
N GLU A 922 0.44 -19.58 19.34
CA GLU A 922 -0.95 -19.61 18.85
C GLU A 922 -1.89 -18.70 19.66
N GLU A 923 -2.84 -18.08 18.96
CA GLU A 923 -3.89 -17.27 19.56
C GLU A 923 -4.97 -18.17 20.19
N ALA A 924 -5.06 -18.15 21.54
CA ALA A 924 -6.11 -18.86 22.26
C ALA A 924 -7.48 -18.17 22.15
N PHE A 925 -7.49 -16.85 21.96
CA PHE A 925 -8.68 -16.00 21.84
C PHE A 925 -9.71 -16.31 22.94
N GLY A 926 -9.27 -16.15 24.18
CA GLY A 926 -9.96 -16.50 25.41
C GLY A 926 -9.16 -16.03 26.63
N PRO A 927 -9.66 -16.23 27.87
CA PRO A 927 -9.12 -15.55 29.05
C PRO A 927 -7.90 -16.28 29.62
N VAL A 928 -6.85 -16.45 28.81
CA VAL A 928 -5.65 -17.22 29.16
C VAL A 928 -4.39 -16.44 28.81
N ILE A 929 -3.49 -16.33 29.78
CA ILE A 929 -2.17 -15.72 29.61
C ILE A 929 -1.04 -16.68 29.98
N VAL A 930 0.09 -16.50 29.31
CA VAL A 930 1.38 -17.10 29.68
C VAL A 930 2.31 -16.02 30.23
N VAL A 931 3.09 -16.37 31.25
CA VAL A 931 4.11 -15.50 31.84
C VAL A 931 5.50 -16.05 31.53
N ALA A 932 6.42 -15.19 31.10
CA ALA A 932 7.84 -15.48 30.90
C ALA A 932 8.71 -14.47 31.68
N GLY A 933 9.87 -14.95 32.13
CA GLY A 933 10.91 -14.14 32.78
C GLY A 933 11.84 -13.44 31.79
N PHE A 934 12.63 -12.51 32.30
CA PHE A 934 13.79 -11.91 31.61
C PHE A 934 14.74 -11.22 32.60
N ASP A 935 16.03 -11.19 32.25
CA ASP A 935 17.07 -10.49 33.00
C ASP A 935 17.36 -9.08 32.43
N THR A 936 17.45 -8.93 31.10
CA THR A 936 17.90 -7.69 30.44
C THR A 936 16.86 -7.02 29.53
N GLU A 937 17.07 -5.73 29.23
CA GLU A 937 16.19 -4.94 28.35
C GLU A 937 16.17 -5.51 26.93
N GLU A 938 17.31 -6.00 26.44
CA GLU A 938 17.47 -6.64 25.14
C GLU A 938 16.74 -7.99 25.05
N GLU A 939 16.79 -8.80 26.11
CA GLU A 939 16.04 -10.06 26.19
C GLU A 939 14.53 -9.80 26.19
N ALA A 940 14.07 -8.79 26.94
CA ALA A 940 12.65 -8.42 26.98
C ALA A 940 12.12 -8.01 25.59
N ILE A 941 12.92 -7.25 24.83
CA ILE A 941 12.63 -6.86 23.44
C ILE A 941 12.61 -8.09 22.52
N ALA A 942 13.61 -8.97 22.62
CA ALA A 942 13.66 -10.21 21.84
C ALA A 942 12.43 -11.11 22.09
N LEU A 943 12.04 -11.29 23.36
CA LEU A 943 10.84 -12.03 23.74
C LEU A 943 9.55 -11.36 23.24
N ALA A 944 9.47 -10.02 23.25
CA ALA A 944 8.34 -9.29 22.70
C ALA A 944 8.18 -9.57 21.20
N ASN A 945 9.28 -9.43 20.44
CA ASN A 945 9.32 -9.57 18.99
C ASN A 945 9.30 -11.02 18.48
N HIS A 946 9.50 -12.02 19.35
CA HIS A 946 9.49 -13.46 19.02
C HIS A 946 8.18 -13.97 18.36
N SER A 947 7.08 -13.22 18.41
CA SER A 947 5.84 -13.60 17.72
C SER A 947 5.83 -13.18 16.25
N GLU A 948 5.17 -13.97 15.39
CA GLU A 948 4.84 -13.57 14.01
C GLU A 948 3.80 -12.44 13.97
N PHE A 949 3.07 -12.22 15.07
CA PHE A 949 2.08 -11.16 15.22
C PHE A 949 2.72 -9.86 15.73
N GLY A 950 2.22 -8.73 15.24
CA GLY A 950 2.73 -7.38 15.53
C GLY A 950 1.63 -6.33 15.53
N LEU A 951 0.47 -6.66 16.11
CA LEU A 951 -0.69 -5.77 16.14
C LEU A 951 -0.58 -4.69 17.23
N GLY A 952 -0.18 -5.07 18.44
CA GLY A 952 -0.02 -4.16 19.56
C GLY A 952 0.81 -4.75 20.70
N ALA A 953 1.34 -3.91 21.57
CA ALA A 953 2.17 -4.29 22.72
C ALA A 953 2.00 -3.33 23.92
N GLY A 954 2.28 -3.80 25.13
CA GLY A 954 2.29 -3.01 26.36
C GLY A 954 3.67 -2.94 27.02
N VAL A 955 4.01 -1.82 27.63
CA VAL A 955 5.26 -1.60 28.39
C VAL A 955 4.92 -0.91 29.71
N TRP A 956 5.37 -1.48 30.83
CA TRP A 956 5.21 -0.90 32.17
C TRP A 956 6.57 -0.56 32.77
N THR A 957 6.81 0.73 33.01
CA THR A 957 8.01 1.28 33.64
C THR A 957 7.78 2.75 34.02
N GLN A 958 8.32 3.22 35.14
CA GLN A 958 8.34 4.65 35.48
C GLN A 958 9.54 5.40 34.87
N ASP A 959 10.47 4.69 34.22
CA ASP A 959 11.62 5.28 33.53
C ASP A 959 11.23 5.66 32.09
N LEU A 960 11.04 6.95 31.84
CA LEU A 960 10.67 7.46 30.52
C LEU A 960 11.73 7.17 29.46
N SER A 961 13.02 7.16 29.82
CA SER A 961 14.10 6.87 28.87
C SER A 961 14.07 5.41 28.43
N GLN A 962 13.75 4.50 29.35
CA GLN A 962 13.49 3.09 29.04
C GLN A 962 12.21 2.94 28.21
N ALA A 963 11.13 3.64 28.57
CA ALA A 963 9.88 3.58 27.82
C ALA A 963 10.07 3.93 26.34
N PHE A 964 10.77 5.03 26.03
CA PHE A 964 11.10 5.40 24.65
C PHE A 964 11.91 4.32 23.94
N ARG A 965 13.11 3.97 24.46
CA ARG A 965 14.01 2.98 23.83
C ARG A 965 13.32 1.64 23.56
N VAL A 966 12.54 1.14 24.52
CA VAL A 966 11.85 -0.15 24.39
C VAL A 966 10.68 -0.03 23.39
N SER A 967 9.92 1.08 23.43
CA SER A 967 8.80 1.25 22.49
C SER A 967 9.22 1.37 21.03
N GLU A 968 10.38 1.98 20.74
CA GLU A 968 10.95 2.10 19.39
C GLU A 968 11.54 0.77 18.85
N GLN A 969 11.75 -0.23 19.71
CA GLN A 969 12.36 -1.52 19.33
C GLN A 969 11.34 -2.68 19.32
N ILE A 970 10.07 -2.45 19.62
CA ILE A 970 9.02 -3.47 19.58
C ILE A 970 8.30 -3.41 18.23
N ASP A 971 8.29 -4.53 17.52
CA ASP A 971 7.65 -4.71 16.21
C ASP A 971 6.09 -4.74 16.30
N ALA A 972 5.46 -3.64 16.72
CA ALA A 972 4.02 -3.56 16.93
C ALA A 972 3.42 -2.26 16.41
N GLY A 973 2.30 -2.35 15.69
CA GLY A 973 1.63 -1.17 15.12
C GLY A 973 0.95 -0.23 16.14
N ILE A 974 0.91 -0.60 17.42
CA ILE A 974 0.65 0.30 18.54
C ILE A 974 1.37 -0.19 19.81
N VAL A 975 2.05 0.72 20.52
CA VAL A 975 2.68 0.42 21.81
C VAL A 975 2.06 1.29 22.91
N TRP A 976 1.61 0.66 24.00
CA TRP A 976 1.05 1.35 25.17
C TRP A 976 2.05 1.39 26.31
N VAL A 977 2.42 2.59 26.77
CA VAL A 977 3.26 2.78 27.97
C VAL A 977 2.38 3.06 29.19
N ASN A 978 2.52 2.27 30.25
CA ASN A 978 1.76 2.34 31.51
C ASN A 978 0.22 2.37 31.34
N THR A 979 -0.27 1.75 30.27
CA THR A 979 -1.68 1.60 29.94
C THR A 979 -1.86 0.39 29.02
N HIS A 980 -3.08 0.07 28.63
CA HIS A 980 -3.36 -0.92 27.59
C HIS A 980 -4.71 -0.64 26.95
N HIS A 981 -4.93 -1.07 25.69
CA HIS A 981 -6.24 -1.10 25.04
C HIS A 981 -6.94 0.28 24.93
N ARG A 982 -6.20 1.39 25.12
CA ARG A 982 -6.68 2.75 24.93
C ARG A 982 -6.36 3.19 23.51
N ASN A 983 -7.37 3.52 22.72
CA ASN A 983 -7.17 4.12 21.41
C ASN A 983 -8.14 5.27 21.19
N ASP A 984 -7.67 6.36 20.60
CA ASP A 984 -8.51 7.47 20.15
C ASP A 984 -8.82 7.32 18.65
N PRO A 985 -9.99 7.78 18.15
CA PRO A 985 -10.25 7.77 16.71
C PRO A 985 -9.18 8.44 15.85
N SER A 986 -8.38 9.37 16.39
CA SER A 986 -7.28 10.01 15.64
C SER A 986 -6.03 9.15 15.44
N SER A 987 -5.84 8.09 16.23
CA SER A 987 -4.62 7.28 16.23
C SER A 987 -4.75 6.08 15.29
N PRO A 988 -3.77 5.83 14.40
CA PRO A 988 -3.80 4.71 13.46
C PRO A 988 -3.78 3.35 14.19
N TRP A 989 -4.22 2.31 13.49
CA TRP A 989 -4.40 0.97 14.05
C TRP A 989 -4.24 -0.10 12.97
N GLY A 990 -3.12 -0.81 12.98
CA GLY A 990 -2.86 -1.89 12.03
C GLY A 990 -1.69 -2.76 12.47
N GLY A 991 -1.45 -3.87 11.77
CA GLY A 991 -0.31 -4.75 12.07
C GLY A 991 1.01 -4.22 11.48
N ALA A 992 2.08 -4.23 12.27
CA ALA A 992 3.44 -4.07 11.79
C ALA A 992 3.91 -5.34 11.04
N LYS A 993 3.61 -6.54 11.58
CA LYS A 993 3.94 -7.83 10.97
C LYS A 993 2.82 -8.40 10.12
N SER A 994 3.20 -9.12 9.05
CA SER A 994 2.26 -9.69 8.05
C SER A 994 1.19 -10.64 8.60
N ALA A 995 1.42 -11.29 9.75
CA ALA A 995 0.41 -12.13 10.40
C ALA A 995 -0.75 -11.32 11.02
N SER A 996 -0.49 -10.06 11.40
CA SER A 996 -1.47 -9.11 11.95
C SER A 996 -2.13 -8.21 10.90
N GLY A 997 -1.81 -8.40 9.61
CA GLY A 997 -2.55 -7.83 8.50
C GLY A 997 -1.82 -6.74 7.71
N VAL A 998 -2.58 -5.90 7.01
CA VAL A 998 -2.06 -4.86 6.09
C VAL A 998 -2.95 -3.62 6.08
N GLY A 999 -2.31 -2.44 6.09
CA GLY A 999 -2.99 -1.15 6.13
C GLY A 999 -3.33 -0.71 7.56
N SER A 1000 -4.08 0.39 7.67
CA SER A 1000 -4.47 1.00 8.95
C SER A 1000 -5.97 1.26 9.01
N GLU A 1001 -6.55 1.00 10.17
CA GLU A 1001 -7.85 1.51 10.63
C GLU A 1001 -7.63 2.75 11.51
N ASN A 1002 -8.69 3.53 11.76
CA ASN A 1002 -8.61 4.81 12.50
C ASN A 1002 -7.66 5.86 11.88
N GLY A 1003 -7.62 7.04 12.51
CA GLY A 1003 -6.82 8.19 12.10
C GLY A 1003 -7.20 8.77 10.74
N ILE A 1004 -6.37 9.70 10.28
CA ILE A 1004 -6.46 10.25 8.92
C ILE A 1004 -6.13 9.18 7.87
N ASP A 1005 -5.30 8.17 8.23
CA ASP A 1005 -4.89 7.08 7.36
C ASP A 1005 -6.05 6.18 6.92
N ALA A 1006 -7.00 5.87 7.80
CA ALA A 1006 -8.20 5.15 7.37
C ALA A 1006 -9.02 5.96 6.37
N TYR A 1007 -9.24 7.26 6.62
CA TYR A 1007 -9.92 8.15 5.66
C TYR A 1007 -9.17 8.21 4.31
N HIS A 1008 -7.83 8.25 4.35
CA HIS A 1008 -6.98 8.15 3.16
C HIS A 1008 -7.10 6.79 2.45
N ALA A 1009 -7.19 5.69 3.20
CA ALA A 1009 -7.38 4.33 2.68
C ALA A 1009 -8.78 4.09 2.09
N TYR A 1010 -9.75 4.95 2.41
CA TYR A 1010 -11.10 5.01 1.84
C TYR A 1010 -11.25 6.05 0.71
N THR A 1011 -10.16 6.70 0.30
CA THR A 1011 -10.13 7.63 -0.84
C THR A 1011 -9.04 7.26 -1.85
N THR A 1012 -9.08 7.93 -3.01
CA THR A 1012 -7.98 8.04 -3.95
C THR A 1012 -7.68 9.51 -4.19
N THR A 1013 -6.41 9.85 -4.42
CA THR A 1013 -5.98 11.19 -4.81
C THR A 1013 -6.30 11.42 -6.28
N LYS A 1014 -6.59 12.67 -6.64
CA LYS A 1014 -6.82 13.10 -8.04
C LYS A 1014 -6.07 14.39 -8.28
N SER A 1015 -5.01 14.36 -9.09
CA SER A 1015 -4.31 15.57 -9.51
C SER A 1015 -5.10 16.26 -10.63
N THR A 1016 -5.22 17.58 -10.52
CA THR A 1016 -5.78 18.46 -11.54
C THR A 1016 -4.76 19.55 -11.84
N ILE A 1017 -4.31 19.61 -13.09
CA ILE A 1017 -3.37 20.63 -13.56
C ILE A 1017 -4.12 21.52 -14.57
N MET A 1018 -4.11 22.83 -14.32
CA MET A 1018 -4.72 23.85 -15.16
C MET A 1018 -3.63 24.76 -15.74
N ASN A 1019 -3.64 24.96 -17.06
CA ASN A 1019 -2.84 26.02 -17.69
C ASN A 1019 -3.61 27.34 -17.70
N PHE A 1020 -2.91 28.43 -17.36
CA PHE A 1020 -3.43 29.80 -17.35
C PHE A 1020 -2.60 30.78 -18.19
N ALA A 1021 -1.72 30.27 -19.06
CA ALA A 1021 -1.06 31.05 -20.12
C ALA A 1021 -2.08 31.60 -21.15
N THR A 1022 -1.69 32.64 -21.89
CA THR A 1022 -2.47 33.08 -23.06
C THR A 1022 -2.24 32.12 -24.25
N ALA A 1023 -3.13 32.18 -25.25
CA ALA A 1023 -3.02 31.31 -26.42
C ALA A 1023 -1.72 31.53 -27.20
N GLU A 1024 -1.23 32.77 -27.26
CA GLU A 1024 0.05 33.14 -27.88
C GLU A 1024 1.24 32.52 -27.13
N GLU A 1025 1.24 32.59 -25.79
CA GLU A 1025 2.30 32.02 -24.96
C GLU A 1025 2.32 30.48 -25.02
N CYS A 1026 1.15 29.83 -25.12
CA CYS A 1026 1.05 28.40 -25.38
C CYS A 1026 1.68 28.03 -26.75
N LEU A 1027 1.41 28.80 -27.81
CA LEU A 1027 1.99 28.52 -29.13
C LEU A 1027 3.51 28.70 -29.16
N GLU A 1028 4.06 29.63 -28.39
CA GLU A 1028 5.52 29.85 -28.32
C GLU A 1028 6.25 28.76 -27.51
N THR A 1029 5.63 28.26 -26.44
CA THR A 1029 6.30 27.41 -25.42
C THR A 1029 5.84 25.94 -25.39
N GLU A 1030 4.71 25.60 -26.02
CA GLU A 1030 4.12 24.25 -26.06
C GLU A 1030 4.00 23.66 -27.48
N ASP A 1031 4.29 24.42 -28.55
CA ASP A 1031 4.36 23.86 -29.92
C ASP A 1031 5.69 23.13 -30.17
N TRP A 1032 5.70 21.85 -29.82
CA TRP A 1032 6.80 20.90 -30.02
C TRP A 1032 7.26 20.70 -31.48
N PHE A 1033 6.48 21.17 -32.45
CA PHE A 1033 6.68 20.89 -33.87
C PHE A 1033 6.97 22.14 -34.71
N VAL A 1034 6.91 23.33 -34.12
CA VAL A 1034 7.36 24.57 -34.77
C VAL A 1034 8.84 24.50 -35.14
N SER A 1035 9.19 25.00 -36.33
CA SER A 1035 10.52 24.87 -36.92
C SER A 1035 11.57 25.84 -36.36
N ALA A 1036 11.22 26.70 -35.38
CA ALA A 1036 12.04 27.84 -34.98
C ALA A 1036 12.08 28.17 -33.47
N SER A 1037 11.40 27.42 -32.59
CA SER A 1037 11.46 27.64 -31.14
C SER A 1037 12.66 26.91 -30.51
N LYS A 1038 13.30 27.53 -29.52
CA LYS A 1038 14.44 26.95 -28.78
C LYS A 1038 14.08 26.45 -27.38
N ASP A 1039 12.92 26.81 -26.84
CA ASP A 1039 12.54 26.62 -25.43
C ASP A 1039 11.15 25.97 -25.28
N VAL A 1040 10.89 24.89 -26.02
CA VAL A 1040 9.66 24.08 -25.85
C VAL A 1040 9.70 23.25 -24.57
N ARG A 1041 8.61 23.28 -23.79
CA ARG A 1041 8.52 22.60 -22.48
C ARG A 1041 7.59 21.39 -22.51
N TYR A 1042 8.02 20.30 -21.88
CA TYR A 1042 7.24 19.07 -21.74
C TYR A 1042 6.93 18.90 -20.25
N GLY A 1043 5.90 19.61 -19.78
CA GLY A 1043 5.51 19.73 -18.37
C GLY A 1043 6.41 20.66 -17.59
#